data_AF-A0AAN9BA37-F1
#
_entry.id   AF-A0AAN9BA37-F1
#
_cell.length_a   1.000
_cell.length_b   1.000
_cell.length_c   1.000
_cell.angle_alpha   90.00
_cell.angle_beta   90.00
_cell.angle_gamma   90.00
#
_symmetry.space_group_name_H-M   'P 1'
#
loop_
_entity.id
_entity.type
_entity.pdbx_description
1 polymer ?
#
loop_
_entity_poly.entity_id
_entity_poly.type
_entity_poly.pdbx_seq_one_letter_code
_entity_poly.pdbx_strand_id
1 'polypeptide(L)'
;MAFLSGFRSCRVAFFIYVCITGQFDCAVLSSDKNGTYRTEPLIQSAPNTGSSSNHALKFVPETDNKNGVSERTLNLKPDSIKQDLERDLSRSKLSHASPSVHGLQIDTVRDSKSQTHRASDNNDAIAVELERVPVEGCDIFSELCSPFYGSPCNSLDRVPGLDNHVGQKCSISERQAEKLWKSCGNMSASGNNHSACYCYQDRASCCGGLTSIPDLTAEGRNVRFLNFTSNNLTRLDREVLRNYTNLRWLILNGNNISDVTPDALQDMTSLEHFELAHNNISQTVDAANFTKAVNSLNETLRVLVVNYTQFFPLSLSKANTSGITYIIRNIRLPYLTQLFVDGCGKRIFYLSDVKELPSLCKLSLKSNRLEKFFCCSKESFGDFLHEGESLAELEDFDTEGLPYNSPPTCVSPGSREDRRCQNFHLSNLKLLDLANNSQIYVPRFCNRNSTSGNFFEVLPNITHLSLSINAIVDPKRHQFKCLTNLRSLALTGNPLKHIEAFLLKEMEHLHDVDLRFTNVMQADPLAFSHPTLKELTIESSNWFVDQHHEACCISPAIFNGTNLEVVVLSYNNFRFAKHTTVTELLYPLRNVKKLMMEGVGLQAIPSVIVDTFSKLTFLGFKSNTMSEMPAHAFQKMKNLEYLDLSDNDLANPDVEVIRHLVETQNVSINLESNPFSCTCDMLQFLNFYKAHNISTNGTGGFVGDHHHYQCFAPRSLYNTRLADLQITIHTCLLTVVQEILIYFVCFFFIFCLLAYALLYKYRWQVRYWMYMLHERLARRNVEPPSRPGARFTAFVSYCKEDSNFVLTKALPALERNHQLALCIHERDFIPGTYISQNVVERMAESCHVLLVLSNNFLKNDWCRFELFVAQQYGQIHRRIPVTVLHLEPLRVELMDAHVIALLQSVPGVEWPGWGSECSARAVERFWSRLGRILGSRR
;
A
#
# COMPACT_ATOMS: atom_id res chain seq x y z
N MET A 1 19.87 29.28 -45.20
CA MET A 1 20.49 30.42 -45.91
C MET A 1 20.61 31.57 -44.92
N ALA A 2 21.75 32.26 -44.88
CA ALA A 2 21.90 33.47 -44.07
C ALA A 2 21.56 34.70 -44.92
N PHE A 3 20.64 35.55 -44.45
CA PHE A 3 20.65 37.01 -44.66
C PHE A 3 19.48 37.64 -43.87
N LEU A 4 19.80 38.25 -42.73
CA LEU A 4 19.22 39.48 -42.16
C LEU A 4 19.70 39.61 -40.70
N SER A 5 20.90 40.17 -40.56
CA SER A 5 21.39 40.70 -39.29
C SER A 5 20.89 42.12 -39.10
N GLY A 6 20.59 42.48 -37.85
CA GLY A 6 20.43 43.88 -37.43
C GLY A 6 19.04 44.27 -36.95
N PHE A 7 18.77 44.05 -35.66
CA PHE A 7 18.42 45.12 -34.72
C PHE A 7 18.79 44.69 -33.30
N ARG A 8 19.43 45.59 -32.54
CA ARG A 8 19.73 45.39 -31.11
C ARG A 8 18.61 45.98 -30.26
N SER A 9 18.36 45.34 -29.11
CA SER A 9 17.73 45.91 -27.91
C SER A 9 16.27 46.39 -28.01
N CYS A 10 15.34 45.50 -27.65
CA CYS A 10 14.43 45.77 -26.53
C CYS A 10 14.03 44.47 -25.82
N ARG A 11 13.93 44.53 -24.49
CA ARG A 11 13.48 43.40 -23.65
C ARG A 11 11.95 43.36 -23.64
N VAL A 12 11.36 42.27 -24.14
CA VAL A 12 10.04 41.79 -23.70
C VAL A 12 10.15 40.28 -23.55
N ALA A 13 10.15 39.78 -22.32
CA ALA A 13 10.09 38.35 -22.04
C ALA A 13 8.62 37.92 -22.01
N PHE A 14 8.16 37.25 -23.05
CA PHE A 14 6.89 36.52 -23.01
C PHE A 14 7.14 35.14 -22.41
N PHE A 15 6.73 34.94 -21.15
CA PHE A 15 6.58 33.61 -20.59
C PHE A 15 5.22 33.05 -21.04
N ILE A 16 5.24 32.04 -21.90
CA ILE A 16 4.08 31.17 -22.15
C ILE A 16 4.40 29.83 -21.49
N TYR A 17 3.68 29.52 -20.42
CA TYR A 17 3.68 28.19 -19.81
C TYR A 17 2.73 27.29 -20.60
N VAL A 18 3.26 26.19 -21.15
CA VAL A 18 2.47 25.02 -21.54
C VAL A 18 3.10 23.82 -20.84
N CYS A 19 2.50 23.37 -19.74
CA CYS A 19 2.87 22.12 -19.08
C CYS A 19 2.00 20.99 -19.65
N ILE A 20 2.62 20.06 -20.37
CA ILE A 20 2.00 18.78 -20.78
C ILE A 20 2.99 17.66 -20.48
N THR A 21 2.49 16.60 -19.83
CA THR A 21 3.18 15.37 -19.36
C THR A 21 4.24 15.55 -18.26
N GLY A 22 4.28 14.57 -17.35
CA GLY A 22 5.11 14.57 -16.15
C GLY A 22 6.34 13.67 -16.23
N GLN A 23 7.06 13.58 -15.10
CA GLN A 23 8.34 12.89 -14.92
C GLN A 23 9.52 13.43 -15.74
N PHE A 24 10.19 14.46 -15.22
CA PHE A 24 11.65 14.51 -15.07
C PHE A 24 12.03 15.56 -14.00
N ASP A 25 13.13 15.35 -13.28
CA ASP A 25 13.59 16.26 -12.23
C ASP A 25 13.96 17.65 -12.77
N CYS A 26 13.51 18.69 -12.08
CA CYS A 26 13.87 20.07 -12.40
C CYS A 26 15.28 20.42 -11.89
N ALA A 27 16.31 19.97 -12.61
CA ALA A 27 17.67 20.45 -12.42
C ALA A 27 17.89 21.80 -13.16
N VAL A 28 18.36 22.83 -12.45
CA VAL A 28 18.73 24.11 -13.06
C VAL A 28 20.13 23.99 -13.70
N LEU A 29 20.17 23.76 -15.01
CA LEU A 29 21.42 23.79 -15.77
C LEU A 29 21.81 25.22 -16.17
N SER A 30 22.63 25.85 -15.34
CA SER A 30 23.37 27.06 -15.69
C SER A 30 24.67 26.69 -16.42
N SER A 31 24.82 27.09 -17.68
CA SER A 31 26.07 26.94 -18.42
C SER A 31 27.01 28.11 -18.14
N ASP A 32 28.09 27.84 -17.42
CA ASP A 32 29.30 28.66 -17.46
C ASP A 32 30.34 28.06 -18.43
N LYS A 33 31.23 28.93 -18.94
CA LYS A 33 31.98 28.71 -20.19
C LYS A 33 32.95 27.52 -20.29
N ASN A 34 33.16 26.74 -19.22
CA ASN A 34 34.17 25.67 -19.16
C ASN A 34 33.64 24.28 -18.72
N GLY A 35 32.40 23.94 -19.10
CA GLY A 35 31.93 22.55 -19.29
C GLY A 35 32.38 21.45 -18.31
N THR A 36 31.87 21.48 -17.08
CA THR A 36 31.87 20.34 -16.13
C THR A 36 30.55 20.32 -15.35
N TYR A 37 30.05 19.15 -14.96
CA TYR A 37 28.77 18.97 -14.25
C TYR A 37 28.97 18.40 -12.83
N ARG A 38 28.16 18.85 -11.87
CA ARG A 38 27.99 18.28 -10.51
C ARG A 38 26.53 18.42 -10.08
N THR A 39 26.08 17.54 -9.19
CA THR A 39 24.73 17.51 -8.60
C THR A 39 24.80 17.60 -7.08
N GLU A 40 23.91 18.40 -6.48
CA GLU A 40 23.63 18.44 -5.03
C GLU A 40 22.10 18.47 -4.80
N PRO A 41 21.58 17.86 -3.72
CA PRO A 41 20.14 17.78 -3.46
C PRO A 41 19.60 18.99 -2.67
N LEU A 42 18.36 19.39 -2.95
CA LEU A 42 17.65 20.47 -2.25
C LEU A 42 16.56 19.92 -1.32
N ILE A 43 16.59 20.36 -0.06
CA ILE A 43 15.60 20.03 0.98
C ILE A 43 14.34 20.91 0.81
N GLN A 44 13.15 20.32 0.81
CA GLN A 44 11.89 21.08 0.87
C GLN A 44 11.48 21.44 2.29
N SER A 45 10.99 22.67 2.46
CA SER A 45 10.48 23.21 3.73
C SER A 45 8.95 23.29 3.73
N ALA A 46 8.33 22.99 4.88
CA ALA A 46 6.89 23.12 5.10
C ALA A 46 6.54 24.45 5.81
N PRO A 47 5.32 25.01 5.66
CA PRO A 47 4.91 26.23 6.33
C PRO A 47 4.21 26.02 7.69
N ASN A 48 4.59 26.87 8.63
CA ASN A 48 4.21 26.99 10.05
C ASN A 48 2.71 27.00 10.42
N THR A 49 2.38 26.47 11.62
CA THR A 49 1.90 27.22 12.82
C THR A 49 2.25 26.38 14.08
N GLY A 50 3.07 26.85 15.04
CA GLY A 50 2.69 27.66 16.23
C GLY A 50 2.24 26.75 17.40
N SER A 51 2.78 26.78 18.64
CA SER A 51 3.73 27.70 19.32
C SER A 51 4.30 27.12 20.64
N SER A 52 5.49 27.57 21.07
CA SER A 52 6.12 27.41 22.43
C SER A 52 6.46 25.97 22.90
N SER A 53 7.56 25.64 23.60
CA SER A 53 8.86 26.27 23.95
C SER A 53 9.82 25.13 24.46
N ASN A 54 11.10 25.27 24.86
CA ASN A 54 12.01 26.41 25.06
C ASN A 54 13.50 25.97 25.05
N HIS A 55 14.42 26.93 25.14
CA HIS A 55 15.86 26.87 25.52
C HIS A 55 16.88 25.97 24.78
N ALA A 56 17.86 26.66 24.19
CA ALA A 56 19.02 26.18 23.44
C ALA A 56 20.15 25.56 24.28
N LEU A 57 21.08 24.86 23.60
CA LEU A 57 22.54 25.11 23.69
C LEU A 57 23.31 24.49 22.50
N LYS A 58 24.43 25.13 22.11
CA LYS A 58 25.39 24.71 21.05
C LYS A 58 26.69 24.20 21.70
N PHE A 59 27.38 23.22 21.09
CA PHE A 59 28.85 23.07 20.99
C PHE A 59 29.11 22.01 19.88
N VAL A 60 29.73 22.31 18.73
CA VAL A 60 31.20 22.35 18.42
C VAL A 60 31.95 21.06 18.81
N PRO A 61 32.53 20.32 17.83
CA PRO A 61 33.58 19.35 18.07
C PRO A 61 34.98 19.93 17.76
N GLU A 62 35.87 19.94 18.74
CA GLU A 62 37.31 20.11 18.51
C GLU A 62 38.00 18.75 18.41
N THR A 63 39.06 18.72 17.60
CA THR A 63 40.00 17.60 17.46
C THR A 63 40.93 17.52 18.66
N ASP A 64 41.35 16.31 19.06
CA ASP A 64 42.74 16.18 19.49
C ASP A 64 43.36 14.80 19.18
N ASN A 65 44.66 14.81 18.92
CA ASN A 65 45.47 13.65 18.53
C ASN A 65 46.04 12.91 19.74
N LYS A 66 46.34 11.61 19.58
CA LYS A 66 47.59 11.03 20.13
C LYS A 66 48.07 9.81 19.36
N ASN A 67 49.35 9.84 19.03
CA ASN A 67 50.04 8.90 18.13
C ASN A 67 50.42 7.56 18.79
N GLY A 68 50.63 6.53 17.97
CA GLY A 68 51.28 5.28 18.41
C GLY A 68 51.50 4.21 17.32
N VAL A 69 52.48 4.43 16.42
CA VAL A 69 53.52 3.47 15.93
C VAL A 69 53.12 1.99 15.70
N SER A 70 53.41 1.29 14.58
CA SER A 70 54.39 1.46 13.48
C SER A 70 53.93 0.82 12.16
N GLU A 71 54.53 1.25 11.06
CA GLU A 71 54.49 0.62 9.73
C GLU A 71 55.02 -0.83 9.71
N ARG A 72 54.48 -1.67 8.81
CA ARG A 72 55.33 -2.34 7.81
C ARG A 72 54.55 -2.82 6.58
N THR A 73 55.01 -2.35 5.43
CA THR A 73 54.68 -2.76 4.07
C THR A 73 55.00 -4.24 3.80
N LEU A 74 54.20 -4.91 2.96
CA LEU A 74 54.71 -5.49 1.70
C LEU A 74 53.62 -6.03 0.76
N ASN A 75 53.85 -5.79 -0.52
CA ASN A 75 53.06 -6.22 -1.68
C ASN A 75 52.86 -7.74 -1.77
N LEU A 76 51.77 -8.14 -2.43
CA LEU A 76 51.84 -9.14 -3.51
C LEU A 76 50.98 -8.69 -4.70
N LYS A 77 51.42 -9.03 -5.92
CA LYS A 77 50.82 -8.60 -7.21
C LYS A 77 49.90 -9.70 -7.79
N PRO A 78 49.03 -9.36 -8.77
CA PRO A 78 48.06 -10.28 -9.35
C PRO A 78 48.64 -11.07 -10.54
N ASP A 79 48.01 -12.20 -10.89
CA ASP A 79 48.20 -12.85 -12.20
C ASP A 79 46.91 -13.52 -12.72
N SER A 80 46.87 -13.65 -14.04
CA SER A 80 45.67 -13.59 -14.89
C SER A 80 45.39 -14.84 -15.75
N ILE A 81 44.15 -14.95 -16.27
CA ILE A 81 43.76 -15.45 -17.62
C ILE A 81 43.77 -16.98 -17.94
N LYS A 82 42.57 -17.54 -18.20
CA LYS A 82 42.12 -18.36 -19.39
C LYS A 82 40.73 -19.00 -19.10
N GLN A 83 39.67 -18.97 -19.93
CA GLN A 83 39.45 -19.39 -21.34
C GLN A 83 39.79 -20.88 -21.61
N ASP A 84 38.98 -21.72 -22.25
CA ASP A 84 37.76 -21.53 -23.07
C ASP A 84 36.87 -22.81 -23.11
N LEU A 85 35.65 -22.64 -23.62
CA LEU A 85 34.74 -23.54 -24.38
C LEU A 85 34.86 -25.09 -24.42
N GLU A 86 33.67 -25.69 -24.60
CA GLU A 86 33.35 -26.99 -25.25
C GLU A 86 33.74 -28.33 -24.59
N ARG A 87 32.72 -29.05 -24.11
CA ARG A 87 32.34 -30.30 -24.79
C ARG A 87 30.88 -30.69 -24.65
N ASP A 88 30.40 -31.27 -25.74
CA ASP A 88 29.01 -31.49 -26.09
C ASP A 88 28.42 -32.83 -25.60
N LEU A 89 27.08 -32.87 -25.59
CA LEU A 89 26.23 -34.04 -25.88
C LEU A 89 26.63 -35.45 -25.40
N SER A 90 25.78 -36.02 -24.54
CA SER A 90 25.26 -37.37 -24.80
C SER A 90 23.74 -37.44 -24.59
N ARG A 91 23.03 -37.98 -25.58
CA ARG A 91 21.56 -38.09 -25.65
C ARG A 91 21.10 -39.53 -25.42
N SER A 92 19.90 -39.66 -24.84
CA SER A 92 18.88 -40.70 -25.12
C SER A 92 19.13 -42.18 -24.78
N LYS A 93 18.21 -42.77 -24.00
CA LYS A 93 17.18 -43.77 -24.41
C LYS A 93 16.46 -44.30 -23.15
N LEU A 94 15.13 -44.21 -23.02
CA LEU A 94 14.10 -45.15 -23.55
C LEU A 94 14.22 -46.58 -23.00
N SER A 95 13.37 -46.97 -22.03
CA SER A 95 12.29 -47.97 -22.23
C SER A 95 11.52 -48.35 -20.94
N HIS A 96 10.22 -48.64 -21.13
CA HIS A 96 9.24 -49.42 -20.34
C HIS A 96 9.47 -49.86 -18.88
N ALA A 97 8.43 -49.68 -18.04
CA ALA A 97 7.56 -50.80 -17.62
C ALA A 97 6.26 -50.32 -16.93
N SER A 98 5.11 -50.89 -17.32
CA SER A 98 3.88 -50.91 -16.52
C SER A 98 3.88 -52.15 -15.61
N PRO A 99 3.02 -52.22 -14.58
CA PRO A 99 1.93 -53.21 -14.69
C PRO A 99 0.56 -52.80 -14.09
N SER A 100 -0.44 -53.60 -14.47
CA SER A 100 -1.82 -53.78 -13.94
C SER A 100 -2.06 -53.41 -12.47
N VAL A 101 -3.18 -52.78 -12.07
CA VAL A 101 -4.61 -53.16 -12.25
C VAL A 101 -5.02 -54.41 -11.46
N HIS A 102 -5.45 -54.18 -10.22
CA HIS A 102 -6.55 -54.82 -9.49
C HIS A 102 -7.18 -53.68 -8.64
N GLY A 103 -8.49 -53.47 -8.51
CA GLY A 103 -9.64 -54.25 -8.97
C GLY A 103 -10.41 -54.82 -7.78
N LEU A 104 -11.21 -54.00 -7.09
CA LEU A 104 -12.22 -54.25 -6.03
C LEU A 104 -12.57 -52.87 -5.39
N GLN A 105 -13.77 -52.57 -4.90
CA GLN A 105 -15.11 -52.91 -5.37
C GLN A 105 -16.04 -51.74 -4.96
N ILE A 106 -17.07 -51.45 -5.76
CA ILE A 106 -18.03 -50.37 -5.47
C ILE A 106 -19.21 -50.93 -4.68
N ASP A 107 -19.45 -50.40 -3.48
CA ASP A 107 -20.75 -50.48 -2.82
C ASP A 107 -21.48 -49.14 -2.93
N THR A 108 -22.64 -49.17 -3.59
CA THR A 108 -23.54 -48.03 -3.78
C THR A 108 -24.94 -48.40 -3.33
N VAL A 109 -25.43 -47.83 -2.22
CA VAL A 109 -26.86 -47.88 -1.87
C VAL A 109 -27.36 -46.53 -1.34
N ARG A 110 -27.97 -45.79 -2.27
CA ARG A 110 -29.22 -44.98 -2.16
C ARG A 110 -29.37 -43.89 -1.09
N ASP A 111 -29.51 -42.68 -1.61
CA ASP A 111 -30.80 -41.95 -1.69
C ASP A 111 -31.83 -42.17 -0.57
N SER A 112 -32.23 -41.07 0.08
CA SER A 112 -33.65 -40.70 0.09
C SER A 112 -33.81 -39.19 -0.14
N LYS A 113 -34.78 -38.83 -0.98
CA LYS A 113 -35.01 -37.45 -1.46
C LYS A 113 -36.11 -36.77 -0.66
N SER A 114 -35.96 -35.44 -0.53
CA SER A 114 -37.01 -34.41 -0.60
C SER A 114 -38.32 -34.59 0.17
N GLN A 115 -38.74 -33.51 0.85
CA GLN A 115 -39.96 -32.85 0.40
C GLN A 115 -39.99 -31.34 0.71
N THR A 116 -40.44 -30.59 -0.27
CA THR A 116 -40.70 -29.14 -0.20
C THR A 116 -42.12 -28.90 0.29
N HIS A 117 -42.30 -27.93 1.21
CA HIS A 117 -43.60 -27.30 1.41
C HIS A 117 -43.45 -25.78 1.58
N ARG A 118 -44.21 -25.04 0.78
CA ARG A 118 -44.51 -23.61 1.00
C ARG A 118 -45.76 -23.51 1.88
N ALA A 119 -45.76 -22.64 2.89
CA ALA A 119 -46.91 -21.79 3.22
C ALA A 119 -46.59 -20.73 4.31
N SER A 120 -47.16 -19.55 4.10
CA SER A 120 -47.62 -18.54 5.07
C SER A 120 -46.69 -17.94 6.14
N ASP A 121 -46.70 -16.62 6.16
CA ASP A 121 -46.36 -15.77 7.30
C ASP A 121 -47.05 -16.20 8.60
N ASN A 122 -46.33 -16.11 9.72
CA ASN A 122 -46.89 -15.73 11.01
C ASN A 122 -45.79 -15.15 11.91
N ASN A 123 -46.12 -14.07 12.62
CA ASN A 123 -45.26 -13.50 13.65
C ASN A 123 -45.35 -14.36 14.91
N ASP A 124 -44.27 -15.04 15.29
CA ASP A 124 -44.06 -15.49 16.67
C ASP A 124 -42.57 -15.41 17.02
N ALA A 125 -42.27 -14.70 18.12
CA ALA A 125 -40.91 -14.55 18.61
C ALA A 125 -40.49 -15.81 19.37
N ILE A 126 -39.80 -16.73 18.68
CA ILE A 126 -39.25 -17.93 19.29
C ILE A 126 -38.14 -17.52 20.28
N ALA A 127 -38.45 -17.62 21.57
CA ALA A 127 -37.43 -17.58 22.62
C ALA A 127 -36.55 -18.82 22.49
N VAL A 128 -35.28 -18.63 22.12
CA VAL A 128 -34.29 -19.71 22.13
C VAL A 128 -33.91 -20.00 23.57
N GLU A 129 -34.51 -21.04 24.16
CA GLU A 129 -33.93 -21.69 25.34
C GLU A 129 -32.59 -22.31 24.94
N LEU A 130 -31.50 -21.69 25.39
CA LEU A 130 -30.16 -22.27 25.31
C LEU A 130 -30.09 -23.45 26.28
N GLU A 131 -30.32 -24.66 25.76
CA GLU A 131 -30.08 -25.90 26.49
C GLU A 131 -28.64 -25.94 27.00
N ARG A 132 -28.49 -26.32 28.27
CA ARG A 132 -27.20 -26.35 28.96
C ARG A 132 -26.36 -27.53 28.47
N VAL A 133 -25.36 -27.27 27.64
CA VAL A 133 -24.22 -28.18 27.50
C VAL A 133 -23.48 -28.21 28.85
N PRO A 134 -23.20 -29.39 29.43
CA PRO A 134 -22.34 -29.49 30.60
C PRO A 134 -20.91 -29.12 30.18
N VAL A 135 -20.41 -27.98 30.63
CA VAL A 135 -19.03 -27.58 30.37
C VAL A 135 -18.10 -28.44 31.23
N GLU A 136 -17.36 -29.35 30.61
CA GLU A 136 -16.17 -29.92 31.24
C GLU A 136 -15.16 -28.78 31.45
N GLY A 137 -15.07 -28.28 32.70
CA GLY A 137 -14.57 -26.94 33.07
C GLY A 137 -13.08 -26.63 32.81
N CYS A 138 -12.43 -27.39 31.93
CA CYS A 138 -11.02 -27.32 31.61
C CYS A 138 -10.73 -27.35 30.09
N ASP A 139 -11.76 -27.30 29.23
CA ASP A 139 -11.58 -27.13 27.78
C ASP A 139 -11.39 -25.66 27.41
N ILE A 140 -10.45 -25.42 26.49
CA ILE A 140 -9.76 -24.14 26.27
C ILE A 140 -10.64 -23.04 25.62
N PHE A 141 -11.88 -23.36 25.21
CA PHE A 141 -12.75 -22.47 24.44
C PHE A 141 -14.04 -22.03 25.15
N SER A 142 -13.98 -21.83 26.47
CA SER A 142 -15.03 -21.07 27.19
C SER A 142 -14.47 -20.15 28.28
N GLU A 143 -13.55 -19.25 27.90
CA GLU A 143 -13.36 -18.00 28.66
C GLU A 143 -14.60 -17.11 28.48
N LEU A 144 -15.64 -17.45 29.22
CA LEU A 144 -16.88 -16.67 29.33
C LEU A 144 -16.56 -15.21 29.59
N CYS A 145 -17.21 -14.34 28.80
CA CYS A 145 -17.04 -12.90 28.75
C CYS A 145 -16.69 -12.22 30.07
N SER A 146 -15.42 -11.83 30.21
CA SER A 146 -14.97 -10.91 31.26
C SER A 146 -13.92 -9.93 30.68
N PRO A 147 -14.15 -8.62 30.81
CA PRO A 147 -13.42 -7.59 30.07
C PRO A 147 -11.99 -7.39 30.60
N PHE A 148 -11.70 -7.90 31.79
CA PHE A 148 -10.36 -7.90 32.37
C PHE A 148 -9.43 -8.96 31.74
N TYR A 149 -9.99 -9.96 31.03
CA TYR A 149 -9.24 -11.11 30.50
C TYR A 149 -9.14 -11.13 28.97
N GLY A 150 -9.84 -10.24 28.27
CA GLY A 150 -9.64 -10.00 26.84
C GLY A 150 -10.18 -11.09 25.90
N SER A 151 -11.10 -11.94 26.37
CA SER A 151 -11.76 -12.92 25.50
C SER A 151 -12.70 -12.22 24.50
N PRO A 152 -12.77 -12.68 23.24
CA PRO A 152 -13.63 -12.08 22.22
C PRO A 152 -15.10 -12.41 22.49
N CYS A 153 -15.81 -11.48 23.13
CA CYS A 153 -17.26 -11.54 23.27
C CYS A 153 -17.95 -11.36 21.92
N ASN A 154 -18.95 -12.19 21.64
CA ASN A 154 -19.88 -11.94 20.54
C ASN A 154 -20.58 -10.59 20.76
N SER A 155 -20.89 -9.87 19.69
CA SER A 155 -21.49 -8.53 19.74
C SER A 155 -22.87 -8.46 20.42
N LEU A 156 -23.51 -9.61 20.65
CA LEU A 156 -24.77 -9.77 21.36
C LEU A 156 -24.61 -9.87 22.90
N ASP A 157 -23.40 -10.14 23.40
CA ASP A 157 -23.12 -10.36 24.84
C ASP A 157 -22.59 -9.11 25.57
N ARG A 158 -22.65 -7.91 24.95
CA ARG A 158 -22.22 -6.66 25.59
C ARG A 158 -23.16 -6.28 26.74
N VAL A 159 -22.69 -6.55 27.97
CA VAL A 159 -23.35 -6.19 29.22
C VAL A 159 -23.06 -4.73 29.58
N PRO A 160 -24.04 -3.92 30.03
CA PRO A 160 -23.80 -2.58 30.54
C PRO A 160 -22.72 -2.56 31.62
N GLY A 161 -21.68 -1.75 31.44
CA GLY A 161 -20.56 -1.66 32.37
C GLY A 161 -19.48 -2.74 32.22
N LEU A 162 -19.55 -3.63 31.21
CA LEU A 162 -18.42 -4.50 30.86
C LEU A 162 -17.36 -3.78 30.00
N ASP A 163 -17.74 -2.89 29.08
CA ASP A 163 -16.80 -2.27 28.11
C ASP A 163 -15.81 -1.25 28.72
N ASN A 164 -15.89 -0.95 30.03
CA ASN A 164 -15.22 0.20 30.62
C ASN A 164 -14.01 -0.18 31.49
N HIS A 165 -12.84 0.34 31.11
CA HIS A 165 -11.66 0.37 31.98
C HIS A 165 -11.97 1.02 33.34
N VAL A 166 -11.25 0.56 34.37
CA VAL A 166 -11.38 0.99 35.78
C VAL A 166 -11.53 2.51 35.89
N GLY A 167 -12.70 2.97 36.35
CA GLY A 167 -12.97 4.38 36.69
C GLY A 167 -13.90 5.16 35.76
N GLN A 168 -14.42 4.59 34.67
CA GLN A 168 -15.44 5.27 33.85
C GLN A 168 -16.87 5.13 34.39
N LYS A 169 -17.65 6.22 34.34
CA LYS A 169 -19.09 6.22 34.64
C LYS A 169 -19.84 5.30 33.67
N CYS A 170 -20.91 4.68 34.17
CA CYS A 170 -21.73 3.77 33.38
C CYS A 170 -22.37 4.49 32.19
N SER A 171 -21.95 4.13 30.98
CA SER A 171 -22.51 4.59 29.71
C SER A 171 -22.81 3.40 28.83
N ILE A 172 -24.03 3.32 28.32
CA ILE A 172 -24.39 2.35 27.28
C ILE A 172 -24.13 3.06 25.95
N SER A 173 -22.99 2.80 25.31
CA SER A 173 -22.54 3.55 24.13
C SER A 173 -23.14 3.06 22.80
N GLU A 174 -23.91 1.96 22.81
CA GLU A 174 -24.50 1.37 21.61
C GLU A 174 -26.03 1.27 21.64
N ARG A 175 -26.66 1.79 20.57
CA ARG A 175 -28.12 1.78 20.30
C ARG A 175 -28.78 0.39 20.28
N GLN A 176 -28.00 -0.69 20.30
CA GLN A 176 -28.50 -2.07 20.38
C GLN A 176 -28.59 -2.57 21.84
N ALA A 177 -27.60 -2.25 22.69
CA ALA A 177 -27.60 -2.65 24.10
C ALA A 177 -28.73 -1.98 24.89
N GLU A 178 -29.03 -0.70 24.63
CA GLU A 178 -30.17 0.04 25.23
C GLU A 178 -31.55 -0.58 24.94
N LYS A 179 -31.69 -1.39 23.88
CA LYS A 179 -32.95 -2.05 23.53
C LYS A 179 -33.20 -3.34 24.32
N LEU A 180 -32.12 -4.02 24.73
CA LEU A 180 -32.19 -5.30 25.44
C LEU A 180 -32.18 -5.09 26.96
N TRP A 181 -31.26 -4.28 27.45
CA TRP A 181 -31.08 -4.03 28.89
C TRP A 181 -31.99 -2.89 29.36
N LYS A 182 -32.90 -3.19 30.29
CA LYS A 182 -33.84 -2.22 30.85
C LYS A 182 -33.47 -1.89 32.28
N SER A 183 -33.90 -0.73 32.78
CA SER A 183 -33.81 -0.43 34.22
C SER A 183 -34.42 -1.59 35.02
N CYS A 184 -33.71 -2.03 36.06
CA CYS A 184 -34.13 -3.08 36.96
C CYS A 184 -35.31 -2.70 37.88
N GLY A 185 -35.90 -1.51 37.75
CA GLY A 185 -37.06 -1.09 38.54
C GLY A 185 -36.88 0.22 39.30
N ASN A 186 -37.83 0.55 40.16
CA ASN A 186 -37.91 1.87 40.80
C ASN A 186 -37.19 1.87 42.15
N MET A 187 -35.85 1.83 42.11
CA MET A 187 -35.02 1.54 43.28
C MET A 187 -34.90 2.70 44.26
N SER A 188 -35.60 2.57 45.38
CA SER A 188 -35.46 3.46 46.55
C SER A 188 -34.18 3.16 47.36
N ALA A 189 -33.01 3.36 46.75
CA ALA A 189 -31.71 3.23 47.40
C ALA A 189 -30.91 4.54 47.30
N SER A 190 -30.99 5.36 48.36
CA SER A 190 -30.17 6.55 48.65
C SER A 190 -30.01 7.62 47.54
N GLY A 191 -30.88 8.63 47.57
CA GLY A 191 -30.49 10.06 47.50
C GLY A 191 -29.91 10.65 46.21
N ASN A 192 -29.47 9.88 45.22
CA ASN A 192 -28.84 10.37 43.98
C ASN A 192 -29.52 9.79 42.73
N ASN A 193 -30.05 10.65 41.86
CA ASN A 193 -30.82 10.31 40.65
C ASN A 193 -30.01 9.63 39.50
N HIS A 194 -28.89 8.96 39.79
CA HIS A 194 -27.96 8.46 38.77
C HIS A 194 -27.38 7.05 39.00
N SER A 195 -27.71 6.37 40.10
CA SER A 195 -27.38 4.94 40.28
C SER A 195 -28.40 4.07 39.57
N ALA A 196 -27.99 3.43 38.47
CA ALA A 196 -28.86 2.62 37.63
C ALA A 196 -28.39 1.17 37.56
N CYS A 197 -29.20 0.26 38.07
CA CYS A 197 -29.09 -1.17 37.76
C CYS A 197 -29.86 -1.48 36.48
N TYR A 198 -29.24 -2.22 35.57
CA TYR A 198 -29.81 -2.69 34.31
C TYR A 198 -29.96 -4.20 34.34
N CYS A 199 -31.13 -4.69 33.92
CA CYS A 199 -31.53 -6.08 33.98
C CYS A 199 -31.88 -6.60 32.59
N TYR A 200 -31.49 -7.85 32.33
CA TYR A 200 -31.87 -8.62 31.15
C TYR A 200 -32.01 -10.10 31.57
N GLN A 201 -33.22 -10.65 31.43
CA GLN A 201 -33.55 -12.02 31.86
C GLN A 201 -33.17 -12.27 33.33
N ASP A 202 -32.34 -13.29 33.62
CA ASP A 202 -31.82 -13.61 34.96
C ASP A 202 -30.48 -12.92 35.30
N ARG A 203 -30.09 -11.90 34.51
CA ARG A 203 -28.86 -11.13 34.68
C ARG A 203 -29.12 -9.70 35.11
N ALA A 204 -28.29 -9.20 36.01
CA ALA A 204 -28.27 -7.80 36.44
C ALA A 204 -26.84 -7.23 36.43
N SER A 205 -26.69 -6.01 35.92
CA SER A 205 -25.45 -5.24 35.98
C SER A 205 -25.75 -3.88 36.61
N CYS A 206 -25.03 -3.55 37.67
CA CYS A 206 -25.32 -2.42 38.54
C CYS A 206 -24.11 -1.49 38.63
N CYS A 207 -24.35 -0.19 38.43
CA CYS A 207 -23.28 0.78 38.27
C CYS A 207 -23.73 2.19 38.70
N GLY A 208 -22.74 3.08 38.89
CA GLY A 208 -22.98 4.46 39.32
C GLY A 208 -22.37 4.83 40.66
N GLY A 209 -21.40 4.06 41.18
CA GLY A 209 -20.71 4.37 42.44
C GLY A 209 -21.48 3.92 43.67
N LEU A 210 -22.20 2.79 43.56
CA LEU A 210 -22.97 2.20 44.66
C LEU A 210 -22.07 1.91 45.88
N THR A 211 -22.52 2.28 47.07
CA THR A 211 -21.85 1.98 48.35
C THR A 211 -22.42 0.75 49.07
N SER A 212 -23.57 0.25 48.60
CA SER A 212 -24.22 -0.98 49.06
C SER A 212 -24.87 -1.70 47.88
N ILE A 213 -24.91 -3.03 47.93
CA ILE A 213 -25.67 -3.85 46.97
C ILE A 213 -27.17 -3.63 47.25
N PRO A 214 -27.98 -3.17 46.27
CA PRO A 214 -29.43 -3.07 46.43
C PRO A 214 -30.08 -4.45 46.43
N ASP A 215 -31.29 -4.56 46.99
CA ASP A 215 -32.10 -5.78 46.88
C ASP A 215 -32.92 -5.77 45.58
N LEU A 216 -32.44 -6.53 44.59
CA LEU A 216 -33.12 -6.74 43.30
C LEU A 216 -34.25 -7.78 43.39
N THR A 217 -34.27 -8.60 44.45
CA THR A 217 -35.20 -9.72 44.60
C THR A 217 -36.58 -9.28 45.10
N ALA A 218 -36.66 -8.10 45.73
CA ALA A 218 -37.90 -7.49 46.22
C ALA A 218 -38.97 -7.26 45.11
N GLU A 219 -38.57 -7.14 43.84
CA GLU A 219 -39.47 -7.09 42.68
C GLU A 219 -39.86 -8.48 42.12
N GLY A 220 -39.53 -9.58 42.81
CA GLY A 220 -39.79 -10.95 42.36
C GLY A 220 -38.80 -11.46 41.29
N ARG A 221 -37.65 -10.81 41.12
CA ARG A 221 -36.64 -11.18 40.12
C ARG A 221 -35.75 -12.32 40.62
N ASN A 222 -35.64 -13.38 39.83
CA ASN A 222 -34.74 -14.51 40.09
C ASN A 222 -33.38 -14.29 39.40
N VAL A 223 -32.47 -13.55 40.05
CA VAL A 223 -31.17 -13.19 39.50
C VAL A 223 -30.15 -14.33 39.69
N ARG A 224 -29.52 -14.78 38.60
CA ARG A 224 -28.45 -15.77 38.59
C ARG A 224 -27.07 -15.19 38.28
N PHE A 225 -27.01 -14.06 37.59
CA PHE A 225 -25.77 -13.33 37.28
C PHE A 225 -25.88 -11.91 37.81
N LEU A 226 -24.91 -11.49 38.61
CA LEU A 226 -24.91 -10.19 39.28
C LEU A 226 -23.52 -9.54 39.21
N ASN A 227 -23.47 -8.38 38.56
CA ASN A 227 -22.25 -7.61 38.34
C ASN A 227 -22.31 -6.24 39.02
N PHE A 228 -21.33 -5.96 39.87
CA PHE A 228 -21.10 -4.65 40.53
C PHE A 228 -19.72 -4.07 40.20
N THR A 229 -19.13 -4.41 39.06
CA THR A 229 -17.82 -3.91 38.63
C THR A 229 -17.75 -2.37 38.67
N SER A 230 -16.64 -1.81 39.17
CA SER A 230 -16.37 -0.37 39.26
C SER A 230 -17.44 0.43 40.05
N ASN A 231 -17.79 -0.05 41.25
CA ASN A 231 -18.58 0.69 42.24
C ASN A 231 -17.73 1.06 43.47
N ASN A 232 -18.36 1.51 44.56
CA ASN A 232 -17.71 2.00 45.76
C ASN A 232 -18.10 1.16 46.99
N LEU A 233 -18.33 -0.15 46.79
CA LEU A 233 -18.69 -1.10 47.85
C LEU A 233 -17.49 -1.28 48.80
N THR A 234 -17.71 -1.21 50.12
CA THR A 234 -16.65 -1.34 51.13
C THR A 234 -16.76 -2.57 52.03
N ARG A 235 -17.96 -3.16 52.12
CA ARG A 235 -18.28 -4.31 52.97
C ARG A 235 -19.03 -5.38 52.19
N LEU A 236 -18.76 -6.64 52.52
CA LEU A 236 -19.52 -7.80 52.07
C LEU A 236 -19.99 -8.56 53.31
N ASP A 237 -21.30 -8.61 53.51
CA ASP A 237 -21.93 -9.27 54.66
C ASP A 237 -23.16 -10.08 54.25
N ARG A 238 -23.58 -10.94 55.17
CA ARG A 238 -24.68 -11.87 54.94
C ARG A 238 -26.03 -11.17 54.77
N GLU A 239 -26.32 -10.11 55.53
CA GLU A 239 -27.61 -9.41 55.49
C GLU A 239 -27.87 -8.78 54.11
N VAL A 240 -26.80 -8.33 53.45
CA VAL A 240 -26.83 -7.75 52.11
C VAL A 240 -27.00 -8.79 51.00
N LEU A 241 -26.47 -10.01 51.18
CA LEU A 241 -26.54 -11.07 50.15
C LEU A 241 -27.65 -12.11 50.35
N ARG A 242 -28.17 -12.34 51.56
CA ARG A 242 -29.03 -13.49 51.92
C ARG A 242 -30.22 -13.79 50.98
N ASN A 243 -30.75 -12.79 50.28
CA ASN A 243 -31.90 -12.96 49.38
C ASN A 243 -31.50 -13.58 48.01
N TYR A 244 -30.22 -13.57 47.64
CA TYR A 244 -29.70 -14.01 46.34
C TYR A 244 -29.39 -15.52 46.26
N THR A 245 -30.19 -16.39 46.88
CA THR A 245 -29.87 -17.83 47.05
C THR A 245 -29.66 -18.63 45.75
N ASN A 246 -30.28 -18.20 44.65
CA ASN A 246 -30.13 -18.81 43.32
C ASN A 246 -28.95 -18.26 42.50
N LEU A 247 -28.14 -17.37 43.08
CA LEU A 247 -27.05 -16.72 42.37
C LEU A 247 -25.96 -17.74 42.00
N ARG A 248 -25.55 -17.71 40.73
CA ARG A 248 -24.47 -18.56 40.19
C ARG A 248 -23.19 -17.78 39.95
N TRP A 249 -23.32 -16.51 39.58
CA TRP A 249 -22.23 -15.63 39.18
C TRP A 249 -22.29 -14.32 39.96
N LEU A 250 -21.22 -14.00 40.69
CA LEU A 250 -21.08 -12.76 41.45
C LEU A 250 -19.74 -12.09 41.10
N ILE A 251 -19.82 -10.88 40.52
CA ILE A 251 -18.65 -10.11 40.08
C ILE A 251 -18.60 -8.79 40.86
N LEU A 252 -17.56 -8.61 41.68
CA LEU A 252 -17.35 -7.45 42.57
C LEU A 252 -16.05 -6.68 42.24
N ASN A 253 -15.59 -6.75 40.98
CA ASN A 253 -14.29 -6.23 40.56
C ASN A 253 -14.16 -4.71 40.67
N GLY A 254 -13.00 -4.21 41.07
CA GLY A 254 -12.73 -2.76 41.11
C GLY A 254 -13.62 -2.00 42.09
N ASN A 255 -13.91 -2.59 43.25
CA ASN A 255 -14.56 -1.95 44.39
C ASN A 255 -13.54 -1.63 45.49
N ASN A 256 -14.01 -1.26 46.69
CA ASN A 256 -13.18 -0.88 47.83
C ASN A 256 -13.36 -1.86 49.01
N ILE A 257 -13.69 -3.14 48.73
CA ILE A 257 -14.11 -4.10 49.75
C ILE A 257 -12.92 -4.46 50.64
N SER A 258 -13.00 -4.07 51.92
CA SER A 258 -12.01 -4.40 52.95
C SER A 258 -12.60 -5.27 54.07
N ASP A 259 -13.89 -5.11 54.38
CA ASP A 259 -14.61 -5.89 55.39
C ASP A 259 -15.43 -7.01 54.73
N VAL A 260 -15.14 -8.26 55.09
CA VAL A 260 -15.87 -9.44 54.63
C VAL A 260 -16.24 -10.27 55.85
N THR A 261 -17.53 -10.43 56.14
CA THR A 261 -17.96 -11.23 57.30
C THR A 261 -17.74 -12.73 57.04
N PRO A 262 -17.40 -13.55 58.06
CA PRO A 262 -17.14 -14.98 57.88
C PRO A 262 -18.29 -15.80 57.27
N ASP A 263 -19.51 -15.26 57.32
CA ASP A 263 -20.76 -15.85 56.87
C ASP A 263 -21.34 -15.16 55.61
N ALA A 264 -20.60 -14.20 55.01
CA ALA A 264 -21.12 -13.33 53.95
C ALA A 264 -21.66 -14.06 52.71
N LEU A 265 -21.12 -15.24 52.40
CA LEU A 265 -21.51 -16.06 51.25
C LEU A 265 -22.36 -17.28 51.65
N GLN A 266 -22.71 -17.45 52.93
CA GLN A 266 -23.28 -18.69 53.47
C GLN A 266 -24.61 -19.11 52.82
N ASP A 267 -25.45 -18.15 52.44
CA ASP A 267 -26.75 -18.42 51.81
C ASP A 267 -26.67 -18.58 50.28
N MET A 268 -25.49 -18.40 49.67
CA MET A 268 -25.29 -18.42 48.20
C MET A 268 -25.10 -19.86 47.67
N THR A 269 -26.02 -20.77 48.04
CA THR A 269 -25.91 -22.23 47.81
C THR A 269 -26.02 -22.68 46.34
N SER A 270 -25.87 -21.76 45.39
CA SER A 270 -25.81 -22.02 43.94
C SER A 270 -24.57 -21.40 43.28
N LEU A 271 -23.68 -20.75 44.03
CA LEU A 271 -22.61 -19.93 43.46
C LEU A 271 -21.50 -20.79 42.84
N GLU A 272 -21.35 -20.68 41.52
CA GLU A 272 -20.40 -21.42 40.69
C GLU A 272 -19.15 -20.56 40.37
N HIS A 273 -19.32 -19.24 40.25
CA HIS A 273 -18.29 -18.28 39.81
C HIS A 273 -18.28 -17.02 40.71
N PHE A 274 -17.12 -16.71 41.29
CA PHE A 274 -16.96 -15.55 42.19
C PHE A 274 -15.70 -14.74 41.84
N GLU A 275 -15.88 -13.44 41.59
CA GLU A 275 -14.78 -12.49 41.34
C GLU A 275 -14.76 -11.34 42.36
N LEU A 276 -13.59 -11.12 42.95
CA LEU A 276 -13.26 -10.02 43.87
C LEU A 276 -11.96 -9.32 43.42
N ALA A 277 -11.76 -9.12 42.12
CA ALA A 277 -10.52 -8.56 41.60
C ALA A 277 -10.39 -7.05 41.87
N HIS A 278 -9.17 -6.51 41.86
CA HIS A 278 -8.85 -5.08 41.95
C HIS A 278 -9.45 -4.32 43.15
N ASN A 279 -9.69 -4.99 44.29
CA ASN A 279 -10.20 -4.34 45.52
C ASN A 279 -9.06 -3.73 46.36
N ASN A 280 -8.24 -2.87 45.75
CA ASN A 280 -6.92 -2.48 46.25
C ASN A 280 -6.85 -1.06 46.86
N ILE A 281 -7.37 -0.84 48.06
CA ILE A 281 -7.30 0.48 48.73
C ILE A 281 -7.14 0.41 50.25
N SER A 282 -6.06 0.99 50.79
CA SER A 282 -5.84 1.48 52.18
C SER A 282 -6.03 0.55 53.40
N GLN A 283 -6.97 -0.39 53.36
CA GLN A 283 -7.28 -1.37 54.39
C GLN A 283 -7.38 -2.73 53.68
N THR A 284 -6.59 -3.67 54.14
CA THR A 284 -6.46 -5.02 53.57
C THR A 284 -7.62 -5.92 53.97
N VAL A 285 -8.04 -6.82 53.07
CA VAL A 285 -9.08 -7.81 53.38
C VAL A 285 -8.55 -8.82 54.42
N ASP A 286 -9.36 -9.12 55.44
CA ASP A 286 -9.04 -10.18 56.41
C ASP A 286 -8.99 -11.55 55.71
N ALA A 287 -7.78 -12.13 55.66
CA ALA A 287 -7.54 -13.40 54.99
C ALA A 287 -8.32 -14.57 55.64
N ALA A 288 -8.53 -14.56 56.95
CA ALA A 288 -9.22 -15.62 57.69
C ALA A 288 -10.74 -15.53 57.54
N ASN A 289 -11.32 -14.33 57.58
CA ASN A 289 -12.75 -14.16 57.37
C ASN A 289 -13.13 -14.43 55.90
N PHE A 290 -12.34 -13.96 54.94
CA PHE A 290 -12.51 -14.29 53.53
C PHE A 290 -12.42 -15.81 53.28
N THR A 291 -11.43 -16.48 53.87
CA THR A 291 -11.29 -17.95 53.77
C THR A 291 -12.52 -18.67 54.32
N LYS A 292 -13.08 -18.23 55.46
CA LYS A 292 -14.31 -18.81 56.04
C LYS A 292 -15.52 -18.58 55.14
N ALA A 293 -15.70 -17.37 54.63
CA ALA A 293 -16.81 -17.03 53.75
C ALA A 293 -16.78 -17.89 52.47
N VAL A 294 -15.62 -17.96 51.80
CA VAL A 294 -15.46 -18.76 50.58
C VAL A 294 -15.60 -20.26 50.86
N ASN A 295 -15.11 -20.77 51.99
CA ASN A 295 -15.27 -22.18 52.37
C ASN A 295 -16.72 -22.61 52.62
N SER A 296 -17.67 -21.67 52.78
CA SER A 296 -19.11 -22.01 52.81
C SER A 296 -19.65 -22.48 51.45
N LEU A 297 -18.90 -22.26 50.36
CA LEU A 297 -19.25 -22.63 48.97
C LEU A 297 -18.51 -23.89 48.49
N ASN A 298 -18.04 -24.73 49.40
CA ASN A 298 -17.22 -25.92 49.13
C ASN A 298 -17.85 -26.91 48.14
N GLU A 299 -19.18 -27.02 48.08
CA GLU A 299 -19.91 -27.89 47.16
C GLU A 299 -20.16 -27.27 45.76
N THR A 300 -20.24 -25.93 45.67
CA THR A 300 -20.75 -25.22 44.48
C THR A 300 -19.69 -24.45 43.70
N LEU A 301 -18.68 -23.89 44.36
CA LEU A 301 -17.72 -23.00 43.69
C LEU A 301 -16.83 -23.78 42.71
N ARG A 302 -16.67 -23.24 41.50
CA ARG A 302 -15.86 -23.81 40.41
C ARG A 302 -14.76 -22.85 39.95
N VAL A 303 -15.03 -21.55 39.99
CA VAL A 303 -14.09 -20.49 39.60
C VAL A 303 -13.98 -19.45 40.70
N LEU A 304 -12.74 -19.15 41.11
CA LEU A 304 -12.41 -18.12 42.08
C LEU A 304 -11.37 -17.16 41.51
N VAL A 305 -11.72 -15.88 41.45
CA VAL A 305 -10.87 -14.80 40.94
C VAL A 305 -10.63 -13.77 42.04
N VAL A 306 -9.38 -13.63 42.48
CA VAL A 306 -8.99 -12.67 43.53
C VAL A 306 -7.84 -11.75 43.10
N ASN A 307 -7.70 -11.58 41.78
CA ASN A 307 -6.61 -10.85 41.15
C ASN A 307 -6.46 -9.41 41.66
N TYR A 308 -5.22 -8.96 41.90
CA TYR A 308 -4.88 -7.60 42.34
C TYR A 308 -5.57 -7.15 43.64
N THR A 309 -5.99 -8.09 44.49
CA THR A 309 -6.60 -7.81 45.80
C THR A 309 -5.63 -8.19 46.93
N GLN A 310 -5.43 -7.29 47.89
CA GLN A 310 -4.48 -7.48 48.99
C GLN A 310 -5.16 -8.03 50.24
N PHE A 311 -4.60 -9.12 50.76
CA PHE A 311 -5.10 -9.83 51.94
C PHE A 311 -4.09 -9.78 53.09
N PHE A 312 -4.56 -9.59 54.32
CA PHE A 312 -3.73 -9.52 55.53
C PHE A 312 -4.10 -10.61 56.55
N PRO A 313 -3.11 -11.27 57.18
CA PRO A 313 -3.35 -12.29 58.20
C PRO A 313 -3.61 -11.66 59.58
N LEU A 314 -4.88 -11.44 59.93
CA LEU A 314 -5.28 -10.63 61.08
C LEU A 314 -5.10 -11.30 62.47
N SER A 315 -4.51 -12.50 62.57
CA SER A 315 -4.42 -13.25 63.84
C SER A 315 -3.07 -13.90 64.18
N LEU A 316 -2.01 -13.73 63.37
CA LEU A 316 -0.68 -14.28 63.65
C LEU A 316 0.43 -13.25 63.36
N SER A 317 0.71 -12.38 64.33
CA SER A 317 1.77 -11.35 64.30
C SER A 317 3.21 -11.91 64.33
N LYS A 318 3.39 -13.18 63.93
CA LYS A 318 4.66 -13.92 63.87
C LYS A 318 4.84 -14.72 62.58
N ALA A 319 3.79 -14.89 61.76
CA ALA A 319 3.90 -15.62 60.50
C ALA A 319 4.24 -14.65 59.37
N ASN A 320 5.44 -14.76 58.79
CA ASN A 320 5.90 -13.95 57.65
C ASN A 320 5.23 -14.36 56.32
N THR A 321 4.00 -14.90 56.39
CA THR A 321 3.24 -15.43 55.27
C THR A 321 2.24 -14.37 54.77
N SER A 322 2.29 -14.05 53.48
CA SER A 322 1.31 -13.15 52.87
C SER A 322 -0.11 -13.71 53.01
N GLY A 323 -1.12 -12.84 53.20
CA GLY A 323 -2.50 -13.27 53.48
C GLY A 323 -3.08 -14.15 52.37
N ILE A 324 -2.64 -13.99 51.12
CA ILE A 324 -3.02 -14.86 50.02
C ILE A 324 -2.30 -16.22 50.01
N THR A 325 -1.13 -16.40 50.67
CA THR A 325 -0.63 -17.76 51.02
C THR A 325 -1.53 -18.40 52.06
N TYR A 326 -1.93 -17.64 53.09
CA TYR A 326 -2.85 -18.15 54.11
C TYR A 326 -4.15 -18.65 53.48
N ILE A 327 -4.75 -17.87 52.57
CA ILE A 327 -5.96 -18.29 51.84
C ILE A 327 -5.74 -19.59 51.08
N ILE A 328 -4.77 -19.68 50.16
CA ILE A 328 -4.66 -20.88 49.30
C ILE A 328 -4.35 -22.15 50.10
N ARG A 329 -3.61 -22.04 51.23
CA ARG A 329 -3.31 -23.16 52.14
C ARG A 329 -4.51 -23.58 53.02
N ASN A 330 -5.54 -22.73 53.19
CA ASN A 330 -6.66 -22.96 54.11
C ASN A 330 -8.05 -23.02 53.44
N ILE A 331 -8.15 -22.74 52.14
CA ILE A 331 -9.37 -23.01 51.36
C ILE A 331 -9.57 -24.52 51.18
N ARG A 332 -10.83 -24.96 51.29
CA ARG A 332 -11.26 -26.36 51.21
C ARG A 332 -12.38 -26.48 50.18
N LEU A 333 -12.01 -26.28 48.93
CA LEU A 333 -12.92 -26.22 47.79
C LEU A 333 -12.66 -27.42 46.87
N PRO A 334 -13.18 -28.63 47.18
CA PRO A 334 -12.83 -29.85 46.46
C PRO A 334 -13.14 -29.77 44.96
N TYR A 335 -14.20 -29.04 44.58
CA TYR A 335 -14.66 -28.90 43.20
C TYR A 335 -14.14 -27.66 42.47
N LEU A 336 -13.24 -26.87 43.07
CA LEU A 336 -12.69 -25.68 42.40
C LEU A 336 -11.83 -26.11 41.20
N THR A 337 -12.23 -25.72 39.99
CA THR A 337 -11.55 -26.04 38.74
C THR A 337 -10.58 -24.95 38.29
N GLN A 338 -10.85 -23.68 38.61
CA GLN A 338 -10.04 -22.55 38.17
C GLN A 338 -9.77 -21.57 39.31
N LEU A 339 -8.50 -21.20 39.50
CA LEU A 339 -8.05 -20.26 40.52
C LEU A 339 -7.15 -19.20 39.90
N PHE A 340 -7.55 -17.93 40.02
CA PHE A 340 -6.81 -16.78 39.53
C PHE A 340 -6.34 -15.93 40.72
N VAL A 341 -5.03 -15.74 40.81
CA VAL A 341 -4.34 -15.10 41.94
C VAL A 341 -3.33 -14.06 41.45
N ASP A 342 -3.63 -13.43 40.32
CA ASP A 342 -2.71 -12.54 39.62
C ASP A 342 -2.46 -11.27 40.43
N GLY A 343 -1.26 -10.67 40.35
CA GLY A 343 -1.00 -9.34 40.93
C GLY A 343 -1.08 -9.22 42.45
N CYS A 344 -1.20 -10.33 43.19
CA CYS A 344 -1.34 -10.37 44.65
C CYS A 344 -0.02 -10.21 45.43
N GLY A 345 1.05 -9.77 44.75
CA GLY A 345 2.34 -9.42 45.36
C GLY A 345 3.22 -10.60 45.82
N LYS A 346 3.08 -11.78 45.21
CA LYS A 346 3.89 -12.96 45.56
C LYS A 346 5.28 -12.96 44.93
N ARG A 347 6.32 -12.94 45.78
CA ARG A 347 7.73 -13.19 45.39
C ARG A 347 8.09 -14.67 45.26
N ILE A 348 7.53 -15.52 46.12
CA ILE A 348 7.79 -16.97 46.11
C ILE A 348 6.45 -17.71 46.06
N PHE A 349 6.38 -18.77 45.26
CA PHE A 349 5.22 -19.66 45.18
C PHE A 349 5.66 -21.13 45.16
N TYR A 350 4.91 -21.98 45.86
CA TYR A 350 5.07 -23.42 45.87
C TYR A 350 3.82 -24.08 45.28
N LEU A 351 3.95 -24.92 44.24
CA LEU A 351 2.80 -25.67 43.71
C LEU A 351 2.15 -26.57 44.77
N SER A 352 2.90 -27.02 45.78
CA SER A 352 2.35 -27.73 46.95
C SER A 352 1.39 -26.91 47.81
N ASP A 353 1.34 -25.59 47.68
CA ASP A 353 0.39 -24.75 48.44
C ASP A 353 -1.07 -24.97 47.98
N VAL A 354 -1.31 -25.45 46.75
CA VAL A 354 -2.66 -25.76 46.20
C VAL A 354 -3.04 -27.25 46.31
N LYS A 355 -2.32 -28.04 47.10
CA LYS A 355 -2.54 -29.49 47.29
C LYS A 355 -3.98 -29.88 47.71
N GLU A 356 -4.71 -28.99 48.41
CA GLU A 356 -6.07 -29.24 48.92
C GLU A 356 -7.17 -28.94 47.89
N LEU A 357 -6.80 -28.63 46.64
CA LEU A 357 -7.71 -28.33 45.55
C LEU A 357 -7.66 -29.44 44.48
N PRO A 358 -8.25 -30.63 44.74
CA PRO A 358 -8.09 -31.80 43.89
C PRO A 358 -8.64 -31.59 42.47
N SER A 359 -9.74 -30.87 42.27
CA SER A 359 -10.28 -30.59 40.93
C SER A 359 -9.57 -29.46 40.16
N LEU A 360 -8.54 -28.83 40.72
CA LEU A 360 -7.92 -27.65 40.10
C LEU A 360 -7.23 -28.00 38.78
N CYS A 361 -7.71 -27.40 37.69
CA CYS A 361 -7.19 -27.61 36.35
C CYS A 361 -6.61 -26.36 35.67
N LYS A 362 -6.98 -25.15 36.12
CA LYS A 362 -6.37 -23.87 35.70
C LYS A 362 -5.86 -23.09 36.91
N LEU A 363 -4.58 -22.73 36.90
CA LEU A 363 -3.95 -21.87 37.90
C LEU A 363 -3.28 -20.68 37.22
N SER A 364 -3.68 -19.46 37.60
CA SER A 364 -3.06 -18.22 37.14
C SER A 364 -2.36 -17.48 38.27
N LEU A 365 -1.09 -17.14 38.06
CA LEU A 365 -0.19 -16.45 38.99
C LEU A 365 0.48 -15.24 38.32
N LYS A 366 -0.17 -14.65 37.32
CA LYS A 366 0.36 -13.58 36.48
C LYS A 366 0.67 -12.33 37.32
N SER A 367 1.63 -11.50 36.91
CA SER A 367 1.86 -10.17 37.52
C SER A 367 2.23 -10.15 39.01
N ASN A 368 2.60 -11.28 39.61
CA ASN A 368 2.86 -11.38 41.05
C ASN A 368 4.22 -10.82 41.49
N ARG A 369 5.16 -10.67 40.55
CA ARG A 369 6.60 -10.42 40.79
C ARG A 369 7.31 -11.62 41.43
N LEU A 370 7.04 -12.83 40.91
CA LEU A 370 7.73 -14.04 41.35
C LEU A 370 9.23 -13.96 41.02
N GLU A 371 10.05 -14.08 42.06
CA GLU A 371 11.49 -14.26 42.02
C GLU A 371 11.83 -15.77 41.96
N LYS A 372 11.12 -16.59 42.73
CA LYS A 372 11.37 -18.05 42.83
C LYS A 372 10.05 -18.83 42.75
N PHE A 373 10.04 -19.87 41.91
CA PHE A 373 8.91 -20.79 41.76
C PHE A 373 9.40 -22.22 41.97
N PHE A 374 8.80 -22.92 42.94
CA PHE A 374 9.17 -24.28 43.31
C PHE A 374 7.96 -25.20 43.17
N CYS A 375 8.23 -26.47 42.89
CA CYS A 375 7.17 -27.47 42.90
C CYS A 375 6.72 -27.82 44.31
N CYS A 376 7.60 -27.78 45.31
CA CYS A 376 7.25 -28.22 46.66
C CYS A 376 8.02 -27.54 47.81
N SER A 377 7.33 -27.36 48.94
CA SER A 377 7.87 -27.05 50.27
C SER A 377 7.28 -27.95 51.36
N LYS A 378 8.10 -28.35 52.34
CA LYS A 378 7.71 -29.03 53.58
C LYS A 378 6.64 -28.25 54.36
N GLU A 379 6.69 -26.92 54.33
CA GLU A 379 5.71 -26.05 54.99
C GLU A 379 4.30 -26.22 54.45
N SER A 380 4.15 -26.46 53.14
CA SER A 380 2.83 -26.67 52.53
C SER A 380 2.13 -27.89 53.14
N PHE A 381 2.87 -28.82 53.75
CA PHE A 381 2.34 -30.01 54.42
C PHE A 381 2.42 -29.93 55.96
N GLY A 382 2.75 -28.78 56.53
CA GLY A 382 2.69 -28.56 57.98
C GLY A 382 1.33 -28.03 58.42
N ASP A 383 0.75 -28.62 59.45
CA ASP A 383 -0.26 -27.91 60.25
C ASP A 383 0.46 -26.81 61.03
N PHE A 384 -0.06 -25.57 61.02
CA PHE A 384 0.57 -24.40 61.65
C PHE A 384 0.51 -24.45 63.19
N LEU A 385 1.30 -25.33 63.82
CA LEU A 385 1.46 -25.45 65.27
C LEU A 385 2.91 -25.80 65.71
N HIS A 386 3.92 -25.22 65.08
CA HIS A 386 5.26 -25.14 65.70
C HIS A 386 5.89 -23.76 65.53
N GLU A 387 6.17 -23.11 66.66
CA GLU A 387 7.03 -21.92 66.74
C GLU A 387 8.49 -22.35 66.53
N GLY A 388 9.28 -21.62 65.71
CA GLY A 388 10.75 -21.67 65.84
C GLY A 388 11.63 -21.51 64.61
N GLU A 389 11.16 -21.72 63.38
CA GLU A 389 12.02 -21.61 62.18
C GLU A 389 11.85 -20.25 61.47
N SER A 390 12.95 -19.49 61.35
CA SER A 390 12.94 -18.19 60.67
C SER A 390 13.21 -18.34 59.17
N LEU A 391 12.28 -17.84 58.35
CA LEU A 391 12.36 -17.82 56.87
C LEU A 391 13.43 -16.89 56.27
N ALA A 392 14.40 -16.43 57.06
CA ALA A 392 15.40 -15.43 56.68
C ALA A 392 16.63 -15.98 55.91
N GLU A 393 16.77 -17.31 55.78
CA GLU A 393 17.96 -17.94 55.16
C GLU A 393 17.76 -18.39 53.70
N LEU A 394 16.70 -17.94 53.01
CA LEU A 394 16.36 -18.38 51.64
C LEU A 394 16.50 -17.32 50.53
N GLU A 395 16.99 -16.11 50.83
CA GLU A 395 17.15 -15.07 49.81
C GLU A 395 18.42 -15.25 48.96
N ASP A 396 19.59 -15.49 49.54
CA ASP A 396 20.86 -15.69 48.80
C ASP A 396 21.14 -17.16 48.45
N PHE A 397 20.88 -17.53 47.20
CA PHE A 397 21.54 -18.65 46.52
C PHE A 397 21.41 -18.48 45.01
N ASP A 398 22.29 -17.69 44.42
CA ASP A 398 22.55 -17.70 42.98
C ASP A 398 22.93 -19.12 42.54
N THR A 399 22.33 -19.59 41.44
CA THR A 399 22.71 -20.86 40.82
C THR A 399 23.92 -20.75 39.88
N GLU A 400 24.76 -19.72 40.04
CA GLU A 400 26.11 -19.65 39.48
C GLU A 400 27.13 -20.26 40.45
N GLY A 401 27.20 -21.59 40.53
CA GLY A 401 28.19 -22.25 41.39
C GLY A 401 27.93 -23.72 41.76
N LEU A 402 26.80 -24.30 41.40
CA LEU A 402 26.59 -25.74 41.60
C LEU A 402 27.50 -26.54 40.65
N PRO A 403 28.31 -27.50 41.14
CA PRO A 403 29.14 -28.32 40.28
C PRO A 403 28.28 -29.15 39.32
N TYR A 404 28.78 -29.28 38.08
CA TYR A 404 28.14 -29.89 36.89
C TYR A 404 27.45 -31.26 37.08
N ASN A 405 27.69 -31.94 38.20
CA ASN A 405 27.21 -33.30 38.49
C ASN A 405 26.14 -33.37 39.61
N SER A 406 25.70 -32.25 40.19
CA SER A 406 24.59 -32.26 41.15
C SER A 406 23.24 -32.21 40.41
N PRO A 407 22.37 -33.24 40.55
CA PRO A 407 21.17 -33.32 39.72
C PRO A 407 20.13 -32.26 40.12
N PRO A 408 19.60 -31.51 39.16
CA PRO A 408 18.70 -30.40 39.44
C PRO A 408 17.34 -30.90 39.93
N THR A 409 16.85 -30.35 41.04
CA THR A 409 15.56 -30.73 41.66
C THR A 409 14.60 -29.54 41.69
N CYS A 410 13.30 -29.80 41.48
CA CYS A 410 12.22 -28.82 41.57
C CYS A 410 11.76 -28.49 43.00
N VAL A 411 12.37 -29.12 44.00
CA VAL A 411 12.03 -29.02 45.43
C VAL A 411 12.99 -28.04 46.09
N SER A 412 12.47 -27.20 47.00
CA SER A 412 13.31 -26.24 47.73
C SER A 412 14.40 -26.96 48.55
N PRO A 413 15.59 -26.35 48.78
CA PRO A 413 16.72 -27.04 49.40
C PRO A 413 16.38 -27.75 50.71
N GLY A 414 15.70 -27.07 51.65
CA GLY A 414 15.27 -27.62 52.94
C GLY A 414 14.12 -28.64 52.87
N SER A 415 13.54 -28.87 51.69
CA SER A 415 12.45 -29.84 51.49
C SER A 415 12.86 -31.07 50.67
N ARG A 416 14.13 -31.15 50.23
CA ARG A 416 14.64 -32.26 49.39
C ARG A 416 14.51 -33.64 50.05
N GLU A 417 14.57 -33.71 51.37
CA GLU A 417 14.44 -34.96 52.14
C GLU A 417 13.00 -35.29 52.56
N ASP A 418 12.04 -34.36 52.37
CA ASP A 418 10.64 -34.61 52.74
C ASP A 418 9.99 -35.58 51.74
N ARG A 419 9.63 -36.77 52.23
CA ARG A 419 8.96 -37.82 51.44
C ARG A 419 7.64 -37.36 50.80
N ARG A 420 6.97 -36.35 51.36
CA ARG A 420 5.74 -35.76 50.78
C ARG A 420 6.11 -34.95 49.54
N CYS A 421 7.17 -34.15 49.61
CA CYS A 421 7.71 -33.46 48.44
C CYS A 421 8.31 -34.39 47.39
N GLN A 422 8.96 -35.48 47.80
CA GLN A 422 9.50 -36.49 46.88
C GLN A 422 8.43 -37.31 46.13
N ASN A 423 7.15 -37.19 46.50
CA ASN A 423 6.03 -37.86 45.84
C ASN A 423 4.91 -36.88 45.42
N PHE A 424 5.16 -35.57 45.46
CA PHE A 424 4.15 -34.56 45.13
C PHE A 424 3.96 -34.41 43.61
N HIS A 425 2.70 -34.48 43.16
CA HIS A 425 2.27 -34.21 41.80
C HIS A 425 0.85 -33.60 41.81
N LEU A 426 0.51 -32.82 40.77
CA LEU A 426 -0.83 -32.26 40.54
C LEU A 426 -1.40 -32.83 39.24
N SER A 427 -2.12 -33.95 39.34
CA SER A 427 -2.59 -34.71 38.16
C SER A 427 -3.73 -34.04 37.39
N ASN A 428 -4.46 -33.09 37.97
CA ASN A 428 -5.60 -32.45 37.30
C ASN A 428 -5.26 -31.10 36.65
N LEU A 429 -4.06 -30.55 36.93
CA LEU A 429 -3.63 -29.26 36.38
C LEU A 429 -3.32 -29.38 34.87
N LYS A 430 -4.16 -28.74 34.04
CA LYS A 430 -4.03 -28.69 32.58
C LYS A 430 -3.39 -27.37 32.10
N LEU A 431 -3.64 -26.25 32.78
CA LEU A 431 -3.15 -24.91 32.40
C LEU A 431 -2.48 -24.22 33.59
N LEU A 432 -1.26 -23.73 33.37
CA LEU A 432 -0.50 -22.91 34.32
C LEU A 432 -0.03 -21.61 33.65
N ASP A 433 -0.49 -20.46 34.15
CA ASP A 433 -0.01 -19.14 33.70
C ASP A 433 0.89 -18.49 34.76
N LEU A 434 2.16 -18.27 34.39
CA LEU A 434 3.19 -17.61 35.19
C LEU A 434 3.64 -16.29 34.54
N ALA A 435 2.84 -15.68 33.67
CA ALA A 435 3.25 -14.50 32.92
C ALA A 435 3.51 -13.24 33.77
N ASN A 436 4.28 -12.28 33.23
CA ASN A 436 4.51 -10.97 33.83
C ASN A 436 5.12 -11.03 35.26
N ASN A 437 5.99 -12.00 35.50
CA ASN A 437 6.76 -12.18 36.72
C ASN A 437 8.24 -11.89 36.41
N SER A 438 8.57 -10.60 36.31
CA SER A 438 9.80 -9.99 35.76
C SER A 438 11.17 -10.47 36.28
N GLN A 439 11.24 -11.50 37.13
CA GLN A 439 12.46 -12.07 37.71
C GLN A 439 12.50 -13.61 37.61
N ILE A 440 11.44 -14.27 37.12
CA ILE A 440 11.38 -15.74 37.02
C ILE A 440 12.14 -16.25 35.79
N TYR A 441 13.04 -17.21 36.02
CA TYR A 441 13.65 -18.05 34.97
C TYR A 441 12.76 -19.27 34.70
N VAL A 442 12.99 -20.02 33.60
CA VAL A 442 12.25 -21.26 33.30
C VAL A 442 12.29 -22.21 34.52
N PRO A 443 11.15 -22.48 35.18
CA PRO A 443 11.14 -23.34 36.36
C PRO A 443 11.45 -24.78 35.98
N ARG A 444 11.94 -25.55 36.96
CA ARG A 444 12.13 -26.99 36.78
C ARG A 444 10.87 -27.71 37.23
N PHE A 445 10.19 -28.38 36.30
CA PHE A 445 8.97 -29.16 36.56
C PHE A 445 9.26 -30.66 36.81
N CYS A 446 10.54 -31.05 36.74
CA CYS A 446 11.02 -32.39 37.07
C CYS A 446 11.36 -32.54 38.56
N ASN A 447 10.78 -33.54 39.21
CA ASN A 447 11.21 -33.98 40.54
C ASN A 447 12.10 -35.22 40.43
N ARG A 448 12.99 -35.43 41.40
CA ARG A 448 13.88 -36.60 41.42
C ARG A 448 13.46 -37.54 42.54
N ASN A 449 13.19 -38.80 42.18
CA ASN A 449 12.91 -39.83 43.16
C ASN A 449 14.21 -40.25 43.88
N SER A 450 14.22 -40.14 45.21
CA SER A 450 15.40 -40.42 46.05
C SER A 450 15.81 -41.89 46.12
N THR A 451 14.92 -42.85 45.78
CA THR A 451 15.25 -44.29 45.83
C THR A 451 15.69 -44.86 44.49
N SER A 452 15.08 -44.44 43.38
CA SER A 452 15.42 -44.92 42.03
C SER A 452 16.39 -43.99 41.29
N GLY A 453 16.56 -42.75 41.74
CA GLY A 453 17.34 -41.72 41.05
C GLY A 453 16.69 -41.13 39.80
N ASN A 454 15.58 -41.71 39.34
CA ASN A 454 14.83 -41.30 38.15
C ASN A 454 14.08 -39.98 38.38
N PHE A 455 13.85 -39.25 37.30
CA PHE A 455 13.00 -38.06 37.30
C PHE A 455 11.55 -38.43 37.00
N PHE A 456 10.61 -37.69 37.60
CA PHE A 456 9.18 -37.81 37.33
C PHE A 456 8.54 -36.42 37.22
N GLU A 457 7.36 -36.39 36.61
CA GLU A 457 6.62 -35.18 36.29
C GLU A 457 5.80 -34.71 37.48
N VAL A 458 5.98 -33.45 37.90
CA VAL A 458 5.12 -32.85 38.93
C VAL A 458 3.75 -32.50 38.35
N LEU A 459 3.69 -32.16 37.06
CA LEU A 459 2.49 -31.72 36.35
C LEU A 459 2.18 -32.66 35.17
N PRO A 460 1.87 -33.94 35.41
CA PRO A 460 1.86 -34.96 34.34
C PRO A 460 0.83 -34.72 33.24
N ASN A 461 -0.25 -33.99 33.53
CA ASN A 461 -1.34 -33.70 32.57
C ASN A 461 -1.37 -32.23 32.10
N ILE A 462 -0.29 -31.46 32.31
CA ILE A 462 -0.23 -30.10 31.81
C ILE A 462 -0.21 -30.07 30.28
N THR A 463 -1.09 -29.27 29.70
CA THR A 463 -1.21 -29.09 28.25
C THR A 463 -0.88 -27.66 27.82
N HIS A 464 -1.02 -26.67 28.70
CA HIS A 464 -0.79 -25.26 28.40
C HIS A 464 0.09 -24.62 29.48
N LEU A 465 1.20 -24.01 29.06
CA LEU A 465 2.13 -23.32 29.96
C LEU A 465 2.46 -21.95 29.38
N SER A 466 2.14 -20.90 30.15
CA SER A 466 2.54 -19.53 29.84
C SER A 466 3.67 -19.07 30.76
N LEU A 467 4.79 -18.70 30.14
CA LEU A 467 5.99 -18.13 30.75
C LEU A 467 6.28 -16.74 30.18
N SER A 468 5.27 -16.05 29.65
CA SER A 468 5.39 -14.78 28.94
C SER A 468 5.81 -13.60 29.84
N ILE A 469 6.53 -12.60 29.32
CA ILE A 469 6.89 -11.34 29.99
C ILE A 469 7.65 -11.61 31.31
N ASN A 470 8.64 -12.50 31.23
CA ASN A 470 9.48 -12.92 32.34
C ASN A 470 10.96 -12.57 32.06
N ALA A 471 11.88 -13.06 32.88
CA ALA A 471 13.33 -12.79 32.74
C ALA A 471 14.05 -13.91 31.97
N ILE A 472 13.37 -14.64 31.08
CA ILE A 472 13.97 -15.78 30.38
C ILE A 472 14.89 -15.26 29.25
N VAL A 473 16.16 -15.65 29.33
CA VAL A 473 17.20 -15.25 28.36
C VAL A 473 17.61 -16.42 27.48
N ASP A 474 18.05 -17.54 28.07
CA ASP A 474 18.57 -18.70 27.34
C ASP A 474 17.88 -20.00 27.81
N PRO A 475 16.66 -20.29 27.33
CA PRO A 475 15.92 -21.50 27.71
C PRO A 475 16.66 -22.78 27.28
N LYS A 476 16.64 -23.80 28.14
CA LYS A 476 17.36 -25.07 27.94
C LYS A 476 16.43 -26.26 27.89
N ARG A 477 16.66 -27.16 26.93
CA ARG A 477 15.87 -28.37 26.65
C ARG A 477 15.59 -29.23 27.90
N HIS A 478 16.59 -29.36 28.77
CA HIS A 478 16.47 -30.15 29.99
C HIS A 478 15.49 -29.58 31.03
N GLN A 479 15.11 -28.29 30.94
CA GLN A 479 14.14 -27.66 31.85
C GLN A 479 12.70 -28.07 31.51
N PHE A 480 12.41 -28.32 30.24
CA PHE A 480 11.10 -28.71 29.72
C PHE A 480 10.87 -30.23 29.69
N LYS A 481 11.86 -31.03 30.09
CA LYS A 481 11.88 -32.49 29.93
C LYS A 481 10.70 -33.25 30.55
N CYS A 482 10.10 -32.72 31.62
CA CYS A 482 8.98 -33.37 32.33
C CYS A 482 7.63 -32.73 32.01
N LEU A 483 7.49 -32.18 30.80
CA LEU A 483 6.28 -31.57 30.26
C LEU A 483 5.85 -32.32 28.98
N THR A 484 5.87 -33.66 29.02
CA THR A 484 5.66 -34.51 27.83
C THR A 484 4.29 -34.31 27.17
N ASN A 485 3.25 -34.07 27.98
CA ASN A 485 1.88 -33.80 27.54
C ASN A 485 1.61 -32.34 27.13
N LEU A 486 2.61 -31.46 27.17
CA LEU A 486 2.43 -30.06 26.80
C LEU A 486 2.08 -29.92 25.31
N ARG A 487 1.04 -29.15 25.03
CA ARG A 487 0.54 -28.81 23.69
C ARG A 487 0.89 -27.38 23.31
N SER A 488 0.76 -26.46 24.26
CA SER A 488 0.96 -25.03 24.08
C SER A 488 2.03 -24.48 25.02
N LEU A 489 2.99 -23.72 24.44
CA LEU A 489 4.04 -23.02 25.18
C LEU A 489 4.14 -21.55 24.75
N ALA A 490 3.82 -20.64 25.66
CA ALA A 490 4.00 -19.20 25.44
C ALA A 490 5.25 -18.67 26.16
N LEU A 491 6.15 -18.05 25.40
CA LEU A 491 7.37 -17.36 25.86
C LEU A 491 7.37 -15.88 25.43
N THR A 492 6.23 -15.35 24.99
CA THR A 492 6.01 -13.98 24.53
C THR A 492 6.66 -12.93 25.42
N GLY A 493 7.35 -11.92 24.88
CA GLY A 493 7.88 -10.78 25.64
C GLY A 493 9.05 -11.08 26.58
N ASN A 494 9.70 -12.24 26.47
CA ASN A 494 10.94 -12.55 27.19
C ASN A 494 12.17 -12.04 26.44
N PRO A 495 13.23 -11.57 27.11
CA PRO A 495 14.47 -11.08 26.48
C PRO A 495 15.37 -12.24 26.01
N LEU A 496 14.87 -13.08 25.10
CA LEU A 496 15.56 -14.25 24.59
C LEU A 496 16.83 -13.84 23.83
N LYS A 497 17.99 -14.40 24.17
CA LYS A 497 19.24 -14.21 23.41
C LYS A 497 19.50 -15.40 22.50
N HIS A 498 19.47 -16.61 23.05
CA HIS A 498 19.74 -17.84 22.31
C HIS A 498 18.56 -18.84 22.35
N ILE A 499 18.24 -19.43 21.19
CA ILE A 499 17.39 -20.63 21.09
C ILE A 499 18.24 -21.80 20.59
N GLU A 500 18.44 -22.79 21.46
CA GLU A 500 19.30 -23.95 21.17
C GLU A 500 18.65 -25.01 20.26
N ALA A 501 19.49 -25.76 19.54
CA ALA A 501 19.04 -26.82 18.65
C ALA A 501 18.18 -27.87 19.40
N PHE A 502 17.04 -28.23 18.81
CA PHE A 502 16.09 -29.20 19.39
C PHE A 502 15.50 -28.82 20.76
N LEU A 503 15.46 -27.53 21.14
CA LEU A 503 14.88 -27.05 22.42
C LEU A 503 13.53 -27.71 22.74
N LEU A 504 12.66 -27.82 21.74
CA LEU A 504 11.29 -28.31 21.88
C LEU A 504 11.15 -29.85 21.98
N LYS A 505 12.22 -30.60 21.70
CA LYS A 505 12.17 -32.04 21.37
C LYS A 505 11.73 -32.99 22.50
N GLU A 506 11.76 -32.55 23.76
CA GLU A 506 11.28 -33.37 24.88
C GLU A 506 9.75 -33.25 25.11
N MET A 507 9.07 -32.28 24.48
CA MET A 507 7.63 -32.04 24.68
C MET A 507 6.82 -32.77 23.59
N GLU A 508 6.71 -34.09 23.72
CA GLU A 508 6.25 -35.01 22.65
C GLU A 508 4.92 -34.60 21.97
N HIS A 509 4.02 -33.98 22.71
CA HIS A 509 2.69 -33.57 22.23
C HIS A 509 2.55 -32.08 21.85
N LEU A 510 3.67 -31.35 21.72
CA LEU A 510 3.66 -29.91 21.45
C LEU A 510 3.12 -29.58 20.05
N HIS A 511 2.10 -28.73 20.02
CA HIS A 511 1.36 -28.29 18.83
C HIS A 511 1.56 -26.81 18.51
N ASP A 512 1.67 -25.92 19.51
CA ASP A 512 1.76 -24.48 19.33
C ASP A 512 2.82 -23.82 20.23
N VAL A 513 3.53 -22.84 19.68
CA VAL A 513 4.57 -22.06 20.38
C VAL A 513 4.47 -20.58 20.02
N ASP A 514 4.38 -19.74 21.04
CA ASP A 514 4.35 -18.27 20.93
C ASP A 514 5.66 -17.65 21.42
N LEU A 515 6.39 -17.00 20.50
CA LEU A 515 7.64 -16.28 20.70
C LEU A 515 7.54 -14.79 20.33
N ARG A 516 6.35 -14.18 20.37
CA ARG A 516 6.19 -12.76 20.00
C ARG A 516 6.96 -11.84 20.95
N PHE A 517 7.45 -10.70 20.46
CA PHE A 517 8.17 -9.68 21.24
C PHE A 517 9.43 -10.20 21.99
N THR A 518 10.11 -11.24 21.47
CA THR A 518 11.21 -11.91 22.21
C THR A 518 12.63 -11.42 21.90
N ASN A 519 12.81 -10.57 20.89
CA ASN A 519 14.11 -9.97 20.52
C ASN A 519 15.29 -10.98 20.38
N VAL A 520 15.02 -12.14 19.76
CA VAL A 520 16.00 -13.25 19.63
C VAL A 520 17.22 -12.81 18.83
N MET A 521 18.41 -12.88 19.45
CA MET A 521 19.68 -12.50 18.80
C MET A 521 20.29 -13.64 17.98
N GLN A 522 20.19 -14.88 18.47
CA GLN A 522 20.76 -16.06 17.82
C GLN A 522 19.81 -17.26 17.98
N ALA A 523 19.67 -18.06 16.93
CA ALA A 523 18.95 -19.32 17.00
C ALA A 523 19.62 -20.40 16.13
N ASP A 524 19.80 -21.57 16.72
CA ASP A 524 20.50 -22.69 16.09
C ASP A 524 19.69 -23.34 14.95
N PRO A 525 20.35 -24.04 14.01
CA PRO A 525 19.68 -24.95 13.09
C PRO A 525 18.78 -25.94 13.84
N LEU A 526 17.62 -26.29 13.26
CA LEU A 526 16.69 -27.29 13.82
C LEU A 526 16.09 -26.93 15.20
N ALA A 527 16.18 -25.67 15.68
CA ALA A 527 15.58 -25.24 16.95
C ALA A 527 14.09 -25.59 17.07
N PHE A 528 13.33 -25.44 15.96
CA PHE A 528 11.89 -25.76 15.89
C PHE A 528 11.58 -27.12 15.26
N SER A 529 12.58 -27.98 15.05
CA SER A 529 12.35 -29.31 14.48
C SER A 529 11.60 -30.20 15.46
N HIS A 530 10.29 -30.36 15.23
CA HIS A 530 9.37 -31.07 16.10
C HIS A 530 8.30 -31.81 15.27
N PRO A 531 7.97 -33.08 15.57
CA PRO A 531 7.09 -33.89 14.72
C PRO A 531 5.62 -33.46 14.76
N THR A 532 5.15 -32.96 15.91
CA THR A 532 3.76 -32.64 16.21
C THR A 532 3.44 -31.14 16.17
N LEU A 533 4.46 -30.27 16.04
CA LEU A 533 4.31 -28.82 16.03
C LEU A 533 3.63 -28.34 14.75
N LYS A 534 2.55 -27.56 14.92
CA LYS A 534 1.67 -27.06 13.87
C LYS A 534 1.64 -25.54 13.78
N GLU A 535 1.76 -24.84 14.89
CA GLU A 535 1.68 -23.39 14.96
C GLU A 535 2.94 -22.81 15.59
N LEU A 536 3.48 -21.77 14.95
CA LEU A 536 4.65 -21.05 15.45
C LEU A 536 4.50 -19.56 15.15
N THR A 537 4.49 -18.78 16.23
CA THR A 537 4.17 -17.35 16.18
C THR A 537 5.36 -16.53 16.66
N ILE A 538 5.99 -15.80 15.74
CA ILE A 538 7.20 -14.99 15.96
C ILE A 538 6.92 -13.59 15.40
N GLU A 539 6.28 -12.74 16.20
CA GLU A 539 5.88 -11.39 15.81
C GLU A 539 6.71 -10.35 16.54
N SER A 540 7.15 -9.27 15.87
CA SER A 540 7.87 -8.15 16.52
C SER A 540 9.09 -8.59 17.35
N SER A 541 9.77 -9.67 16.95
CA SER A 541 10.88 -10.27 17.70
C SER A 541 12.25 -9.85 17.18
N ASN A 542 12.31 -8.76 16.40
CA ASN A 542 13.52 -8.18 15.83
C ASN A 542 14.44 -9.21 15.16
N TRP A 543 13.88 -10.23 14.50
CA TRP A 543 14.71 -11.17 13.75
C TRP A 543 15.38 -10.46 12.57
N PHE A 544 16.71 -10.53 12.54
CA PHE A 544 17.54 -10.04 11.45
C PHE A 544 18.02 -11.22 10.58
N VAL A 545 17.91 -11.04 9.26
CA VAL A 545 18.42 -11.98 8.26
C VAL A 545 19.39 -11.23 7.35
N ASP A 546 20.55 -10.87 7.92
CA ASP A 546 21.65 -10.16 7.25
C ASP A 546 22.94 -11.01 7.24
N GLN A 547 23.92 -10.62 6.43
CA GLN A 547 25.24 -11.24 6.34
C GLN A 547 26.36 -10.33 6.87
N HIS A 548 26.10 -9.04 7.15
CA HIS A 548 27.10 -8.09 7.64
C HIS A 548 27.22 -8.07 9.17
N HIS A 549 26.27 -8.66 9.88
CA HIS A 549 26.24 -8.75 11.33
C HIS A 549 26.67 -10.16 11.79
N GLU A 550 27.98 -10.46 11.76
CA GLU A 550 28.55 -11.76 12.19
C GLU A 550 28.17 -12.19 13.63
N ALA A 551 27.60 -11.29 14.43
CA ALA A 551 27.23 -11.50 15.82
C ALA A 551 25.72 -11.71 16.09
N CYS A 552 24.82 -11.58 15.09
CA CYS A 552 23.37 -11.48 15.37
C CYS A 552 22.50 -11.93 14.18
N CYS A 553 22.46 -13.24 13.88
CA CYS A 553 21.69 -13.79 12.76
C CYS A 553 20.93 -15.08 13.12
N ILE A 554 19.70 -15.17 12.59
CA ILE A 554 18.90 -16.40 12.59
C ILE A 554 19.44 -17.36 11.51
N SER A 555 19.66 -18.63 11.85
CA SER A 555 20.10 -19.62 10.87
C SER A 555 19.02 -19.86 9.79
N PRO A 556 19.36 -19.86 8.49
CA PRO A 556 18.42 -20.25 7.43
C PRO A 556 17.88 -21.69 7.60
N ALA A 557 18.61 -22.54 8.32
CA ALA A 557 18.23 -23.92 8.62
C ALA A 557 17.32 -24.08 9.86
N ILE A 558 16.82 -22.98 10.45
CA ILE A 558 16.02 -23.02 11.68
C ILE A 558 14.69 -23.79 11.54
N PHE A 559 14.05 -23.69 10.37
CA PHE A 559 12.79 -24.37 10.04
C PHE A 559 12.98 -25.76 9.40
N ASN A 560 14.21 -26.26 9.29
CA ASN A 560 14.44 -27.60 8.76
C ASN A 560 13.78 -28.67 9.65
N GLY A 561 13.17 -29.68 9.02
CA GLY A 561 12.47 -30.75 9.73
C GLY A 561 11.29 -30.27 10.58
N THR A 562 10.60 -29.21 10.15
CA THR A 562 9.30 -28.76 10.71
C THR A 562 8.12 -29.37 9.94
N ASN A 563 6.94 -29.38 10.56
CA ASN A 563 5.67 -29.80 9.95
C ASN A 563 4.56 -28.75 10.14
N LEU A 564 4.97 -27.47 10.14
CA LEU A 564 4.14 -26.31 10.47
C LEU A 564 3.03 -26.10 9.44
N GLU A 565 1.87 -25.69 9.97
CA GLU A 565 0.65 -25.35 9.23
C GLU A 565 0.27 -23.87 9.40
N VAL A 566 0.61 -23.26 10.53
CA VAL A 566 0.41 -21.84 10.82
C VAL A 566 1.77 -21.22 11.19
N VAL A 567 2.16 -20.16 10.48
CA VAL A 567 3.44 -19.47 10.68
C VAL A 567 3.22 -17.97 10.62
N VAL A 568 3.54 -17.28 11.72
CA VAL A 568 3.52 -15.82 11.82
C VAL A 568 4.95 -15.32 11.99
N LEU A 569 5.40 -14.47 11.07
CA LEU A 569 6.72 -13.83 11.05
C LEU A 569 6.62 -12.29 10.98
N SER A 570 5.44 -11.73 11.26
CA SER A 570 5.15 -10.30 11.10
C SER A 570 6.04 -9.39 11.96
N TYR A 571 6.29 -8.17 11.48
CA TYR A 571 7.06 -7.12 12.14
C TYR A 571 8.49 -7.51 12.55
N ASN A 572 9.11 -8.46 11.82
CA ASN A 572 10.55 -8.75 11.87
C ASN A 572 11.27 -8.08 10.68
N ASN A 573 12.60 -7.95 10.72
CA ASN A 573 13.33 -7.16 9.73
C ASN A 573 13.93 -8.00 8.59
N PHE A 574 13.16 -8.14 7.51
CA PHE A 574 13.59 -8.80 6.28
C PHE A 574 13.99 -7.81 5.16
N ARG A 575 13.89 -6.50 5.39
CA ARG A 575 14.06 -5.43 4.38
C ARG A 575 15.38 -5.47 3.60
N PHE A 576 16.46 -5.88 4.25
CA PHE A 576 17.80 -5.97 3.66
C PHE A 576 18.26 -7.42 3.42
N ALA A 577 17.38 -8.41 3.63
CA ALA A 577 17.72 -9.81 3.47
C ALA A 577 17.90 -10.16 1.99
N LYS A 578 18.95 -10.92 1.66
CA LYS A 578 19.15 -11.43 0.29
C LYS A 578 18.02 -12.41 -0.05
N HIS A 579 17.47 -12.31 -1.26
CA HIS A 579 16.41 -13.21 -1.76
C HIS A 579 16.76 -14.70 -1.61
N THR A 580 18.03 -15.08 -1.76
CA THR A 580 18.50 -16.46 -1.54
C THR A 580 18.34 -16.90 -0.09
N THR A 581 18.67 -16.05 0.88
CA THR A 581 18.57 -16.39 2.31
C THR A 581 17.12 -16.46 2.78
N VAL A 582 16.24 -15.58 2.27
CA VAL A 582 14.78 -15.70 2.50
C VAL A 582 14.21 -16.97 1.85
N THR A 583 14.72 -17.35 0.67
CA THR A 583 14.35 -18.60 -0.02
C THR A 583 14.77 -19.83 0.80
N GLU A 584 16.02 -19.89 1.25
CA GLU A 584 16.55 -20.97 2.10
C GLU A 584 15.75 -21.11 3.41
N LEU A 585 15.42 -19.99 4.05
CA LEU A 585 14.64 -19.96 5.28
C LEU A 585 13.22 -20.53 5.10
N LEU A 586 12.51 -20.12 4.04
CA LEU A 586 11.10 -20.48 3.85
C LEU A 586 10.88 -21.83 3.14
N TYR A 587 11.86 -22.33 2.36
CA TYR A 587 11.76 -23.58 1.60
C TYR A 587 11.36 -24.85 2.41
N PRO A 588 11.70 -25.01 3.70
CA PRO A 588 11.26 -26.14 4.51
C PRO A 588 9.75 -26.14 4.83
N LEU A 589 9.08 -24.99 4.79
CA LEU A 589 7.71 -24.76 5.29
C LEU A 589 6.60 -25.26 4.33
N ARG A 590 6.76 -26.46 3.79
CA ARG A 590 5.94 -27.02 2.69
C ARG A 590 4.49 -27.33 3.04
N ASN A 591 4.16 -27.40 4.33
CA ASN A 591 2.83 -27.77 4.83
C ASN A 591 1.99 -26.58 5.32
N VAL A 592 2.50 -25.35 5.18
CA VAL A 592 1.84 -24.14 5.66
C VAL A 592 0.51 -23.89 4.93
N LYS A 593 -0.52 -23.67 5.74
CA LYS A 593 -1.88 -23.25 5.39
C LYS A 593 -2.10 -21.77 5.66
N LYS A 594 -1.53 -21.23 6.74
CA LYS A 594 -1.62 -19.81 7.09
C LYS A 594 -0.22 -19.22 7.23
N LEU A 595 0.10 -18.24 6.41
CA LEU A 595 1.34 -17.48 6.48
C LEU A 595 1.03 -16.00 6.71
N MET A 596 1.62 -15.42 7.76
CA MET A 596 1.54 -13.99 8.04
C MET A 596 2.96 -13.40 8.04
N MET A 597 3.20 -12.46 7.13
CA MET A 597 4.46 -11.72 6.97
C MET A 597 4.14 -10.24 6.80
N GLU A 598 3.41 -9.67 7.77
CA GLU A 598 3.04 -8.27 7.78
C GLU A 598 4.22 -7.41 8.26
N GLY A 599 4.40 -6.17 7.79
CA GLY A 599 5.39 -5.27 8.38
C GLY A 599 6.86 -5.69 8.21
N VAL A 600 7.17 -6.68 7.35
CA VAL A 600 8.51 -7.27 7.24
C VAL A 600 9.48 -6.48 6.34
N GLY A 601 8.96 -5.51 5.59
CA GLY A 601 9.72 -4.66 4.67
C GLY A 601 10.08 -5.33 3.34
N LEU A 602 9.30 -6.33 2.92
CA LEU A 602 9.48 -6.98 1.62
C LEU A 602 8.88 -6.12 0.49
N GLN A 603 9.59 -6.06 -0.65
CA GLN A 603 9.16 -5.32 -1.85
C GLN A 603 8.39 -6.17 -2.87
N ALA A 604 8.41 -7.49 -2.71
CA ALA A 604 7.65 -8.44 -3.52
C ALA A 604 7.47 -9.74 -2.72
N ILE A 605 6.45 -10.53 -3.08
CA ILE A 605 6.24 -11.86 -2.51
C ILE A 605 7.38 -12.80 -2.97
N PRO A 606 8.15 -13.42 -2.05
CA PRO A 606 9.21 -14.38 -2.41
C PRO A 606 8.71 -15.54 -3.27
N SER A 607 9.40 -15.84 -4.38
CA SER A 607 9.04 -16.90 -5.32
C SER A 607 8.92 -18.29 -4.68
N VAL A 608 9.67 -18.55 -3.61
CA VAL A 608 9.55 -19.79 -2.81
C VAL A 608 8.14 -20.04 -2.30
N ILE A 609 7.39 -18.99 -1.93
CA ILE A 609 6.00 -19.10 -1.45
C ILE A 609 5.11 -19.52 -2.62
N VAL A 610 5.25 -18.84 -3.76
CA VAL A 610 4.56 -19.13 -5.03
C VAL A 610 4.79 -20.56 -5.50
N ASP A 611 6.03 -21.01 -5.48
CA ASP A 611 6.43 -22.30 -6.04
C ASP A 611 6.16 -23.49 -5.10
N THR A 612 6.19 -23.26 -3.79
CA THR A 612 6.23 -24.35 -2.79
C THR A 612 4.94 -24.47 -1.99
N PHE A 613 4.27 -23.36 -1.63
CA PHE A 613 3.23 -23.35 -0.59
C PHE A 613 1.82 -23.64 -1.15
N SER A 614 1.69 -24.79 -1.83
CA SER A 614 0.44 -25.22 -2.49
C SER A 614 -0.75 -25.51 -1.56
N LYS A 615 -0.54 -25.48 -0.23
CA LYS A 615 -1.58 -25.73 0.79
C LYS A 615 -2.11 -24.45 1.46
N LEU A 616 -1.63 -23.26 1.06
CA LEU A 616 -2.11 -21.99 1.63
C LEU A 616 -3.61 -21.83 1.47
N THR A 617 -4.25 -21.41 2.56
CA THR A 617 -5.61 -20.87 2.63
C THR A 617 -5.61 -19.40 3.06
N PHE A 618 -4.63 -18.96 3.86
CA PHE A 618 -4.46 -17.57 4.28
C PHE A 618 -3.04 -17.07 3.97
N LEU A 619 -2.94 -15.95 3.26
CA LEU A 619 -1.67 -15.28 2.97
C LEU A 619 -1.75 -13.79 3.33
N GLY A 620 -1.11 -13.40 4.43
CA GLY A 620 -1.08 -12.01 4.91
C GLY A 620 0.27 -11.34 4.65
N PHE A 621 0.26 -10.24 3.88
CA PHE A 621 1.43 -9.45 3.49
C PHE A 621 1.19 -7.93 3.70
N LYS A 622 0.30 -7.58 4.63
CA LYS A 622 -0.03 -6.20 5.03
C LYS A 622 1.19 -5.36 5.46
N SER A 623 1.12 -4.04 5.34
CA SER A 623 2.14 -3.10 5.86
C SER A 623 3.55 -3.37 5.31
N ASN A 624 3.66 -3.76 4.04
CA ASN A 624 4.92 -3.97 3.33
C ASN A 624 5.14 -2.86 2.28
N THR A 625 6.22 -2.93 1.50
CA THR A 625 6.54 -1.90 0.48
C THR A 625 6.44 -2.48 -0.92
N MET A 626 5.34 -3.21 -1.20
CA MET A 626 5.11 -3.83 -2.52
C MET A 626 4.44 -2.87 -3.49
N SER A 627 5.09 -2.60 -4.61
CA SER A 627 4.61 -1.69 -5.66
C SER A 627 3.86 -2.39 -6.79
N GLU A 628 4.10 -3.69 -6.99
CA GLU A 628 3.51 -4.49 -8.06
C GLU A 628 2.92 -5.81 -7.53
N MET A 629 1.80 -6.24 -8.11
CA MET A 629 1.27 -7.59 -7.87
C MET A 629 2.02 -8.60 -8.75
N PRO A 630 2.56 -9.71 -8.19
CA PRO A 630 3.35 -10.64 -8.97
C PRO A 630 2.46 -11.47 -9.93
N ALA A 631 2.65 -11.27 -11.23
CA ALA A 631 1.91 -11.97 -12.28
C ALA A 631 2.01 -13.50 -12.14
N HIS A 632 0.90 -14.20 -12.33
CA HIS A 632 0.76 -15.66 -12.22
C HIS A 632 1.08 -16.31 -10.86
N ALA A 633 1.51 -15.54 -9.85
CA ALA A 633 1.96 -16.03 -8.54
C ALA A 633 0.97 -16.96 -7.83
N PHE A 634 -0.32 -16.66 -7.91
CA PHE A 634 -1.36 -17.36 -7.15
C PHE A 634 -1.96 -18.57 -7.88
N GLN A 635 -1.54 -18.86 -9.13
CA GLN A 635 -2.10 -19.96 -9.93
C GLN A 635 -1.88 -21.36 -9.33
N LYS A 636 -0.82 -21.52 -8.51
CA LYS A 636 -0.52 -22.78 -7.80
C LYS A 636 -1.30 -22.93 -6.48
N MET A 637 -1.81 -21.83 -5.91
CA MET A 637 -2.42 -21.77 -4.58
C MET A 637 -3.93 -22.05 -4.64
N LYS A 638 -4.31 -23.25 -5.10
CA LYS A 638 -5.71 -23.60 -5.41
C LYS A 638 -6.69 -23.58 -4.23
N ASN A 639 -6.19 -23.55 -3.01
CA ASN A 639 -6.99 -23.55 -1.77
C ASN A 639 -6.97 -22.19 -1.07
N LEU A 640 -6.45 -21.13 -1.73
CA LEU A 640 -6.36 -19.80 -1.12
C LEU A 640 -7.78 -19.25 -0.89
N GLU A 641 -8.09 -18.87 0.34
CA GLU A 641 -9.38 -18.33 0.76
C GLU A 641 -9.29 -16.83 1.05
N TYR A 642 -8.15 -16.38 1.59
CA TYR A 642 -7.89 -15.00 1.99
C TYR A 642 -6.48 -14.52 1.62
N LEU A 643 -6.41 -13.32 1.03
CA LEU A 643 -5.18 -12.64 0.64
C LEU A 643 -5.18 -11.20 1.17
N ASP A 644 -4.23 -10.87 2.05
CA ASP A 644 -4.03 -9.50 2.53
C ASP A 644 -2.83 -8.83 1.87
N LEU A 645 -3.09 -7.75 1.13
CA LEU A 645 -2.09 -6.83 0.58
C LEU A 645 -2.43 -5.38 0.97
N SER A 646 -3.16 -5.17 2.08
CA SER A 646 -3.45 -3.83 2.58
C SER A 646 -2.19 -3.09 3.00
N ASP A 647 -2.26 -1.75 3.03
CA ASP A 647 -1.16 -0.89 3.50
C ASP A 647 0.17 -1.22 2.79
N ASN A 648 0.16 -1.20 1.46
CA ASN A 648 1.31 -1.43 0.60
C ASN A 648 1.42 -0.29 -0.43
N ASP A 649 2.40 -0.34 -1.34
CA ASP A 649 2.64 0.69 -2.36
C ASP A 649 1.90 0.42 -3.70
N LEU A 650 0.81 -0.36 -3.72
CA LEU A 650 0.13 -0.79 -4.95
C LEU A 650 -0.68 0.34 -5.61
N ALA A 651 -0.05 1.10 -6.51
CA ALA A 651 -0.71 2.17 -7.25
C ALA A 651 -1.71 1.67 -8.30
N ASN A 652 -1.39 0.58 -9.01
CA ASN A 652 -2.17 0.05 -10.14
C ASN A 652 -2.25 -1.48 -10.05
N PRO A 653 -3.25 -2.05 -9.34
CA PRO A 653 -3.39 -3.50 -9.21
C PRO A 653 -3.72 -4.19 -10.54
N ASP A 654 -3.08 -5.34 -10.81
CA ASP A 654 -3.33 -6.13 -12.02
C ASP A 654 -4.73 -6.77 -11.97
N VAL A 655 -5.62 -6.28 -12.84
CA VAL A 655 -7.00 -6.73 -12.93
C VAL A 655 -7.14 -8.20 -13.33
N GLU A 656 -6.21 -8.76 -14.11
CA GLU A 656 -6.31 -10.15 -14.58
C GLU A 656 -5.87 -11.15 -13.51
N VAL A 657 -4.89 -10.79 -12.68
CA VAL A 657 -4.54 -11.54 -11.46
C VAL A 657 -5.70 -11.53 -10.48
N ILE A 658 -6.28 -10.36 -10.21
CA ILE A 658 -7.41 -10.20 -9.29
C ILE A 658 -8.67 -10.91 -9.82
N ARG A 659 -8.94 -10.84 -11.13
CA ARG A 659 -10.02 -11.58 -11.79
C ARG A 659 -9.90 -13.06 -11.53
N HIS A 660 -8.71 -13.64 -11.73
CA HIS A 660 -8.50 -15.06 -11.50
C HIS A 660 -8.76 -15.45 -10.03
N LEU A 661 -8.27 -14.65 -9.09
CA LEU A 661 -8.48 -14.89 -7.66
C LEU A 661 -9.97 -14.80 -7.26
N VAL A 662 -10.65 -13.71 -7.63
CA VAL A 662 -12.04 -13.47 -7.21
C VAL A 662 -13.04 -14.32 -8.00
N GLU A 663 -13.02 -14.28 -9.34
CA GLU A 663 -14.02 -14.96 -10.19
C GLU A 663 -13.76 -16.47 -10.33
N THR A 664 -12.48 -16.93 -10.31
CA THR A 664 -12.16 -18.36 -10.54
C THR A 664 -11.90 -19.13 -9.24
N GLN A 665 -11.27 -18.50 -8.24
CA GLN A 665 -10.87 -19.16 -6.99
C GLN A 665 -11.71 -18.75 -5.77
N ASN A 666 -12.63 -17.77 -5.90
CA ASN A 666 -13.49 -17.27 -4.82
C ASN A 666 -12.71 -16.66 -3.62
N VAL A 667 -11.51 -16.12 -3.87
CA VAL A 667 -10.65 -15.56 -2.82
C VAL A 667 -11.19 -14.22 -2.31
N SER A 668 -11.10 -14.02 -1.01
CA SER A 668 -11.33 -12.73 -0.35
C SER A 668 -10.04 -11.91 -0.34
N ILE A 669 -10.02 -10.72 -0.94
CA ILE A 669 -8.82 -9.90 -1.10
C ILE A 669 -8.96 -8.57 -0.37
N ASN A 670 -8.04 -8.28 0.55
CA ASN A 670 -7.90 -6.97 1.17
C ASN A 670 -6.80 -6.16 0.45
N LEU A 671 -7.16 -4.99 -0.07
CA LEU A 671 -6.25 -4.02 -0.71
C LEU A 671 -6.39 -2.62 -0.09
N GLU A 672 -7.00 -2.49 1.09
CA GLU A 672 -7.25 -1.18 1.71
C GLU A 672 -5.93 -0.40 1.96
N SER A 673 -6.01 0.93 2.04
CA SER A 673 -4.87 1.81 2.34
C SER A 673 -3.68 1.76 1.36
N ASN A 674 -3.87 1.24 0.14
CA ASN A 674 -2.87 1.34 -0.94
C ASN A 674 -2.96 2.70 -1.69
N PRO A 675 -1.86 3.24 -2.25
CA PRO A 675 -1.79 4.55 -2.87
C PRO A 675 -2.33 4.55 -4.31
N PHE A 676 -3.62 4.18 -4.48
CA PHE A 676 -4.23 3.99 -5.79
C PHE A 676 -4.11 5.20 -6.72
N SER A 677 -3.64 4.95 -7.95
CA SER A 677 -3.53 5.93 -9.02
C SER A 677 -4.79 5.92 -9.88
N CYS A 678 -5.75 6.78 -9.52
CA CYS A 678 -7.04 6.95 -10.18
C CYS A 678 -6.94 7.71 -11.52
N THR A 679 -6.03 7.27 -12.38
CA THR A 679 -5.92 7.66 -13.79
C THR A 679 -6.74 6.71 -14.68
N CYS A 680 -6.70 6.92 -16.00
CA CYS A 680 -7.34 6.04 -16.97
C CYS A 680 -6.78 4.61 -16.98
N ASP A 681 -5.55 4.42 -16.51
CA ASP A 681 -4.90 3.11 -16.44
C ASP A 681 -5.59 2.18 -15.42
N MET A 682 -6.17 2.76 -14.37
CA MET A 682 -6.94 2.05 -13.35
C MET A 682 -8.38 1.70 -13.80
N LEU A 683 -8.84 2.15 -14.97
CA LEU A 683 -10.24 2.01 -15.40
C LEU A 683 -10.76 0.56 -15.38
N GLN A 684 -9.92 -0.41 -15.79
CA GLN A 684 -10.32 -1.82 -15.80
C GLN A 684 -10.51 -2.37 -14.38
N PHE A 685 -9.53 -2.15 -13.50
CA PHE A 685 -9.61 -2.52 -12.09
C PHE A 685 -10.76 -1.80 -11.37
N LEU A 686 -10.99 -0.51 -11.63
CA LEU A 686 -12.07 0.26 -11.03
C LEU A 686 -13.46 -0.29 -11.37
N ASN A 687 -13.67 -0.68 -12.63
CA ASN A 687 -14.91 -1.32 -13.06
C ASN A 687 -15.08 -2.70 -12.42
N PHE A 688 -14.00 -3.48 -12.33
CA PHE A 688 -14.00 -4.78 -11.66
C PHE A 688 -14.33 -4.66 -10.16
N TYR A 689 -13.70 -3.71 -9.46
CA TYR A 689 -13.93 -3.41 -8.06
C TYR A 689 -15.40 -3.09 -7.79
N LYS A 690 -16.01 -2.18 -8.57
CA LYS A 690 -17.41 -1.80 -8.39
C LYS A 690 -18.40 -2.93 -8.66
N ALA A 691 -18.08 -3.84 -9.57
CA ALA A 691 -18.90 -5.02 -9.81
C ALA A 691 -18.86 -6.04 -8.64
N HIS A 692 -17.80 -6.02 -7.82
CA HIS A 692 -17.53 -7.03 -6.80
C HIS A 692 -17.35 -6.51 -5.37
N ASN A 693 -17.53 -5.20 -5.09
CA ASN A 693 -17.47 -4.67 -3.72
C ASN A 693 -18.80 -4.82 -2.95
N ILE A 694 -19.91 -5.07 -3.65
CA ILE A 694 -21.22 -5.35 -3.04
C ILE A 694 -21.38 -6.87 -2.91
N SER A 695 -20.77 -7.48 -1.91
CA SER A 695 -20.94 -8.92 -1.65
C SER A 695 -22.38 -9.19 -1.17
N THR A 696 -23.23 -9.68 -2.08
CA THR A 696 -24.62 -10.05 -1.75
C THR A 696 -24.75 -11.43 -1.10
N ASN A 697 -23.67 -12.23 -1.03
CA ASN A 697 -23.70 -13.63 -0.57
C ASN A 697 -22.49 -14.07 0.30
N GLY A 698 -21.57 -13.18 0.68
CA GLY A 698 -20.61 -13.43 1.77
C GLY A 698 -19.42 -14.35 1.48
N THR A 699 -19.14 -14.72 0.23
CA THR A 699 -17.90 -15.42 -0.16
C THR A 699 -17.28 -14.82 -1.40
N GLY A 700 -15.96 -14.57 -1.38
CA GLY A 700 -15.20 -13.98 -2.49
C GLY A 700 -15.43 -12.48 -2.68
N GLY A 701 -14.38 -11.77 -3.12
CA GLY A 701 -14.44 -10.34 -3.43
C GLY A 701 -13.53 -9.47 -2.56
N PHE A 702 -13.80 -8.16 -2.54
CA PHE A 702 -13.01 -7.19 -1.78
C PHE A 702 -13.51 -7.08 -0.34
N VAL A 703 -12.57 -7.14 0.62
CA VAL A 703 -12.84 -7.11 2.07
C VAL A 703 -11.98 -6.03 2.76
N GLY A 704 -12.22 -5.80 4.06
CA GLY A 704 -11.62 -4.67 4.79
C GLY A 704 -12.60 -3.50 4.90
N ASP A 705 -12.14 -2.35 5.38
CA ASP A 705 -12.99 -1.15 5.43
C ASP A 705 -12.98 -0.46 4.06
N HIS A 706 -14.10 -0.53 3.35
CA HIS A 706 -14.31 0.16 2.08
C HIS A 706 -14.13 1.69 2.16
N HIS A 707 -14.09 2.29 3.36
CA HIS A 707 -13.68 3.68 3.55
C HIS A 707 -12.22 3.92 3.20
N HIS A 708 -11.32 2.95 3.38
CA HIS A 708 -9.88 3.06 3.10
C HIS A 708 -9.49 2.68 1.66
N TYR A 709 -10.45 2.35 0.80
CA TYR A 709 -10.25 2.22 -0.65
C TYR A 709 -10.36 3.61 -1.30
N GLN A 710 -9.28 4.40 -1.25
CA GLN A 710 -9.25 5.80 -1.69
C GLN A 710 -8.16 6.10 -2.72
N CYS A 711 -8.39 7.07 -3.59
CA CYS A 711 -7.38 7.59 -4.50
C CYS A 711 -6.27 8.34 -3.77
N PHE A 712 -5.02 8.04 -4.13
CA PHE A 712 -3.85 8.83 -3.76
C PHE A 712 -3.44 9.81 -4.86
N ALA A 713 -3.49 9.36 -6.12
CA ALA A 713 -3.21 10.19 -7.30
C ALA A 713 -4.39 10.16 -8.29
N PRO A 714 -4.56 11.19 -9.15
CA PRO A 714 -3.92 12.50 -9.10
C PRO A 714 -4.43 13.34 -7.91
N ARG A 715 -3.71 14.43 -7.57
CA ARG A 715 -4.04 15.31 -6.41
C ARG A 715 -5.48 15.86 -6.41
N SER A 716 -6.10 16.00 -7.57
CA SER A 716 -7.50 16.45 -7.72
C SER A 716 -8.54 15.43 -7.24
N LEU A 717 -8.16 14.16 -7.07
CA LEU A 717 -9.02 13.07 -6.59
C LEU A 717 -8.55 12.52 -5.24
N TYR A 718 -7.53 13.11 -4.60
CA TYR A 718 -6.99 12.64 -3.32
C TYR A 718 -8.10 12.44 -2.26
N ASN A 719 -8.05 11.31 -1.56
CA ASN A 719 -9.06 10.84 -0.59
C ASN A 719 -10.48 10.58 -1.14
N THR A 720 -10.67 10.56 -2.47
CA THR A 720 -11.95 10.13 -3.08
C THR A 720 -12.06 8.61 -3.04
N ARG A 721 -13.19 8.07 -2.57
CA ARG A 721 -13.40 6.62 -2.51
C ARG A 721 -13.53 6.01 -3.91
N LEU A 722 -12.99 4.81 -4.12
CA LEU A 722 -13.08 4.13 -5.41
C LEU A 722 -14.53 3.86 -5.85
N ALA A 723 -15.44 3.63 -4.90
CA ALA A 723 -16.86 3.46 -5.18
C ALA A 723 -17.50 4.69 -5.86
N ASP A 724 -17.09 5.90 -5.47
CA ASP A 724 -17.74 7.16 -5.84
C ASP A 724 -17.21 7.76 -7.17
N LEU A 725 -16.07 7.27 -7.67
CA LEU A 725 -15.44 7.77 -8.90
C LEU A 725 -16.35 7.60 -10.13
N GLN A 726 -16.31 8.54 -11.08
CA GLN A 726 -16.96 8.39 -12.39
C GLN A 726 -15.99 8.57 -13.56
N ILE A 727 -14.95 7.72 -13.59
CA ILE A 727 -14.06 7.59 -14.75
C ILE A 727 -14.77 6.71 -15.79
N THR A 728 -14.86 7.18 -17.04
CA THR A 728 -15.46 6.44 -18.16
C THR A 728 -14.45 6.29 -19.30
N ILE A 729 -14.69 5.32 -20.19
CA ILE A 729 -13.89 5.17 -21.41
C ILE A 729 -13.97 6.43 -22.31
N HIS A 730 -15.12 7.12 -22.31
CA HIS A 730 -15.29 8.38 -23.04
C HIS A 730 -14.42 9.51 -22.48
N THR A 731 -14.35 9.69 -21.15
CA THR A 731 -13.45 10.67 -20.54
C THR A 731 -11.98 10.37 -20.83
N CYS A 732 -11.60 9.10 -20.94
CA CYS A 732 -10.23 8.68 -21.24
C CYS A 732 -9.84 8.82 -22.72
N LEU A 733 -10.79 8.69 -23.65
CA LEU A 733 -10.56 8.87 -25.08
C LEU A 733 -10.63 10.33 -25.54
N LEU A 734 -11.32 11.20 -24.79
CA LEU A 734 -11.56 12.60 -25.17
C LEU A 734 -10.25 13.40 -25.36
N THR A 735 -9.25 13.14 -24.53
CA THR A 735 -7.93 13.80 -24.57
C THR A 735 -7.20 13.54 -25.89
N VAL A 736 -7.18 12.29 -26.35
CA VAL A 736 -6.53 11.88 -27.60
C VAL A 736 -7.22 12.51 -28.82
N VAL A 737 -8.55 12.56 -28.81
CA VAL A 737 -9.34 13.17 -29.90
C VAL A 737 -9.12 14.69 -29.97
N GLN A 738 -8.98 15.37 -28.83
CA GLN A 738 -8.71 16.81 -28.77
C GLN A 738 -7.34 17.17 -29.36
N GLU A 739 -6.27 16.45 -29.00
CA GLU A 739 -4.94 16.66 -29.56
C GLU A 739 -4.92 16.50 -31.08
N ILE A 740 -5.49 15.39 -31.61
CA ILE A 740 -5.58 15.13 -33.05
C ILE A 740 -6.33 16.27 -33.78
N LEU A 741 -7.43 16.76 -33.20
CA LEU A 741 -8.19 17.88 -33.76
C LEU A 741 -7.38 19.17 -33.81
N ILE A 742 -6.62 19.49 -32.76
CA ILE A 742 -5.75 20.66 -32.70
C ILE A 742 -4.65 20.59 -33.77
N TYR A 743 -3.96 19.45 -33.89
CA TYR A 743 -2.95 19.26 -34.94
C TYR A 743 -3.53 19.41 -36.35
N PHE A 744 -4.73 18.85 -36.59
CA PHE A 744 -5.40 18.96 -37.88
C PHE A 744 -5.79 20.40 -38.22
N VAL A 745 -6.36 21.15 -37.28
CA VAL A 745 -6.74 22.56 -37.46
C VAL A 745 -5.51 23.43 -37.70
N CYS A 746 -4.44 23.24 -36.93
CA CYS A 746 -3.17 23.95 -37.12
C CYS A 746 -2.53 23.63 -38.49
N PHE A 747 -2.49 22.36 -38.89
CA PHE A 747 -1.97 21.94 -40.20
C PHE A 747 -2.79 22.54 -41.34
N PHE A 748 -4.12 22.51 -41.26
CA PHE A 748 -5.00 23.10 -42.27
C PHE A 748 -4.77 24.61 -42.41
N PHE A 749 -4.67 25.34 -41.30
CA PHE A 749 -4.40 26.78 -41.31
C PHE A 749 -3.02 27.11 -41.92
N ILE A 750 -1.97 26.37 -41.55
CA ILE A 750 -0.62 26.50 -42.13
C ILE A 750 -0.63 26.18 -43.63
N PHE A 751 -1.33 25.13 -44.04
CA PHE A 751 -1.50 24.76 -45.45
C PHE A 751 -2.23 25.86 -46.25
N CYS A 752 -3.32 26.42 -45.72
CA CYS A 752 -4.03 27.54 -46.34
C CYS A 752 -3.15 28.78 -46.47
N LEU A 753 -2.36 29.12 -45.45
CA LEU A 753 -1.40 30.24 -45.51
C LEU A 753 -0.28 30.00 -46.54
N LEU A 754 0.28 28.80 -46.60
CA LEU A 754 1.27 28.40 -47.61
C LEU A 754 0.68 28.45 -49.03
N ALA A 755 -0.50 27.90 -49.23
CA ALA A 755 -1.21 27.93 -50.51
C ALA A 755 -1.49 29.38 -50.95
N TYR A 756 -1.98 30.22 -50.05
CA TYR A 756 -2.19 31.66 -50.32
C TYR A 756 -0.88 32.38 -50.67
N ALA A 757 0.18 32.17 -49.89
CA ALA A 757 1.49 32.79 -50.14
C ALA A 757 2.09 32.34 -51.49
N LEU A 758 1.96 31.06 -51.86
CA LEU A 758 2.40 30.52 -53.15
C LEU A 758 1.57 31.10 -54.31
N LEU A 759 0.23 31.10 -54.19
CA LEU A 759 -0.67 31.69 -55.20
C LEU A 759 -0.39 33.18 -55.39
N TYR A 760 -0.12 33.93 -54.32
CA TYR A 760 0.24 35.34 -54.40
C TYR A 760 1.62 35.56 -55.05
N LYS A 761 2.63 34.77 -54.66
CA LYS A 761 3.99 34.83 -55.22
C LYS A 761 4.01 34.53 -56.72
N TYR A 762 3.23 33.53 -57.16
CA TYR A 762 3.18 33.08 -58.55
C TYR A 762 1.97 33.63 -59.34
N ARG A 763 1.31 34.70 -58.86
CA ARG A 763 0.06 35.22 -59.43
C ARG A 763 0.14 35.58 -60.92
N TRP A 764 1.29 36.07 -61.40
CA TRP A 764 1.47 36.40 -62.82
C TRP A 764 1.62 35.15 -63.69
N GLN A 765 2.35 34.15 -63.19
CA GLN A 765 2.44 32.84 -63.83
C GLN A 765 1.06 32.18 -63.84
N VAL A 766 0.33 32.13 -62.72
CA VAL A 766 -1.02 31.55 -62.66
C VAL A 766 -1.97 32.23 -63.65
N ARG A 767 -1.98 33.57 -63.74
CA ARG A 767 -2.74 34.31 -64.77
C ARG A 767 -2.36 33.90 -66.21
N TYR A 768 -1.06 33.78 -66.50
CA TYR A 768 -0.58 33.33 -67.81
C TYR A 768 -0.96 31.86 -68.11
N TRP A 769 -0.83 30.95 -67.14
CA TRP A 769 -1.24 29.55 -67.29
C TRP A 769 -2.76 29.42 -67.45
N MET A 770 -3.56 30.22 -66.76
CA MET A 770 -5.02 30.31 -66.96
C MET A 770 -5.36 30.81 -68.36
N TYR A 771 -4.67 31.86 -68.85
CA TYR A 771 -4.82 32.35 -70.22
C TYR A 771 -4.45 31.27 -71.26
N MET A 772 -3.29 30.62 -71.12
CA MET A 772 -2.84 29.55 -72.01
C MET A 772 -3.75 28.31 -71.95
N LEU A 773 -4.34 28.00 -70.79
CA LEU A 773 -5.32 26.92 -70.64
C LEU A 773 -6.63 27.27 -71.34
N HIS A 774 -7.14 28.49 -71.15
CA HIS A 774 -8.30 29.00 -71.88
C HIS A 774 -8.07 28.97 -73.39
N GLU A 775 -6.89 29.41 -73.86
CA GLU A 775 -6.51 29.36 -75.27
C GLU A 775 -6.47 27.93 -75.83
N ARG A 776 -5.89 26.96 -75.10
CA ARG A 776 -5.90 25.53 -75.48
C ARG A 776 -7.31 24.94 -75.50
N LEU A 777 -8.19 25.35 -74.59
CA LEU A 777 -9.58 24.90 -74.56
C LEU A 777 -10.40 25.54 -75.70
N ALA A 778 -10.12 26.80 -76.06
CA ALA A 778 -10.77 27.50 -77.17
C ALA A 778 -10.31 26.99 -78.55
N ARG A 779 -9.01 26.68 -78.73
CA ARG A 779 -8.44 26.15 -79.99
C ARG A 779 -8.70 24.65 -80.21
N ARG A 780 -9.51 23.98 -79.38
CA ARG A 780 -9.63 22.50 -79.36
C ARG A 780 -10.16 21.86 -80.65
N ASN A 781 -10.78 22.64 -81.53
CA ASN A 781 -11.36 22.20 -82.82
C ASN A 781 -10.81 22.96 -84.05
N VAL A 782 -9.64 23.60 -83.97
CA VAL A 782 -9.08 24.40 -85.08
C VAL A 782 -7.71 23.86 -85.49
N GLU A 783 -7.58 23.42 -86.74
CA GLU A 783 -6.28 23.03 -87.30
C GLU A 783 -5.29 24.22 -87.26
N PRO A 784 -3.99 23.98 -86.97
CA PRO A 784 -3.01 25.04 -86.93
C PRO A 784 -2.84 25.63 -88.35
N PRO A 785 -3.08 26.94 -88.56
CA PRO A 785 -2.91 27.54 -89.88
C PRO A 785 -1.45 27.45 -90.32
N SER A 786 -1.26 27.05 -91.58
CA SER A 786 0.04 27.13 -92.26
C SER A 786 0.61 28.53 -92.12
N ARG A 787 1.87 28.65 -91.65
CA ARG A 787 2.51 29.93 -91.30
C ARG A 787 2.26 31.02 -92.35
N PRO A 788 1.54 32.10 -92.02
CA PRO A 788 1.54 33.29 -92.86
C PRO A 788 2.96 33.85 -92.96
N GLY A 789 3.32 34.40 -94.11
CA GLY A 789 4.47 35.31 -94.17
C GLY A 789 4.21 36.51 -93.27
N ALA A 790 5.24 37.04 -92.59
CA ALA A 790 5.07 38.16 -91.68
C ALA A 790 4.42 39.36 -92.39
N ARG A 791 3.26 39.77 -91.89
CA ARG A 791 2.42 40.84 -92.43
C ARG A 791 2.93 42.22 -92.02
N PHE A 792 3.55 42.30 -90.85
CA PHE A 792 4.06 43.54 -90.28
C PHE A 792 5.58 43.44 -90.04
N THR A 793 6.26 44.56 -90.23
CA THR A 793 7.68 44.70 -89.88
C THR A 793 7.86 44.71 -88.37
N ALA A 794 7.02 45.43 -87.62
CA ALA A 794 7.05 45.40 -86.17
C ALA A 794 5.67 45.56 -85.53
N PHE A 795 5.42 44.79 -84.47
CA PHE A 795 4.34 45.02 -83.52
C PHE A 795 4.76 46.08 -82.51
N VAL A 796 3.94 47.12 -82.30
CA VAL A 796 4.24 48.20 -81.37
C VAL A 796 3.30 48.11 -80.16
N SER A 797 3.86 47.78 -78.99
CA SER A 797 3.14 47.87 -77.71
C SER A 797 3.50 49.18 -77.01
N TYR A 798 2.46 49.89 -76.55
CA TYR A 798 2.55 51.20 -75.90
C TYR A 798 1.36 51.36 -74.93
N CYS A 799 1.45 52.32 -74.02
CA CYS A 799 0.35 52.64 -73.11
C CYS A 799 -0.66 53.56 -73.82
N LYS A 800 -1.96 53.44 -73.54
CA LYS A 800 -2.99 54.26 -74.21
C LYS A 800 -2.74 55.76 -74.03
N GLU A 801 -2.22 56.16 -72.88
CA GLU A 801 -1.82 57.54 -72.54
C GLU A 801 -0.69 58.07 -73.44
N ASP A 802 0.11 57.19 -74.03
CA ASP A 802 1.22 57.52 -74.93
C ASP A 802 0.83 57.43 -76.42
N SER A 803 -0.42 57.08 -76.74
CA SER A 803 -0.96 56.95 -78.11
C SER A 803 -0.67 58.17 -78.99
N ASN A 804 -0.80 59.38 -78.44
CA ASN A 804 -0.50 60.62 -79.14
C ASN A 804 0.93 60.66 -79.71
N PHE A 805 1.93 60.17 -78.95
CA PHE A 805 3.30 60.07 -79.45
C PHE A 805 3.41 59.07 -80.59
N VAL A 806 2.79 57.90 -80.44
CA VAL A 806 2.86 56.81 -81.44
C VAL A 806 2.18 57.23 -82.75
N LEU A 807 0.94 57.73 -82.68
CA LEU A 807 0.16 58.15 -83.84
C LEU A 807 0.74 59.37 -84.56
N THR A 808 1.19 60.40 -83.83
CA THR A 808 1.59 61.68 -84.45
C THR A 808 3.08 61.77 -84.79
N LYS A 809 3.95 60.99 -84.13
CA LYS A 809 5.40 61.03 -84.34
C LYS A 809 5.98 59.72 -84.85
N ALA A 810 5.65 58.59 -84.21
CA ALA A 810 6.26 57.30 -84.57
C ALA A 810 5.76 56.74 -85.90
N LEU A 811 4.44 56.67 -86.12
CA LEU A 811 3.88 56.15 -87.38
C LEU A 811 4.31 56.98 -88.60
N PRO A 812 4.23 58.33 -88.62
CA PRO A 812 4.64 59.09 -89.80
C PRO A 812 6.13 58.93 -90.11
N ALA A 813 6.99 58.88 -89.10
CA ALA A 813 8.42 58.69 -89.30
C ALA A 813 8.78 57.28 -89.79
N LEU A 814 8.19 56.23 -89.21
CA LEU A 814 8.56 54.84 -89.52
C LEU A 814 7.80 54.26 -90.72
N GLU A 815 6.51 54.55 -90.87
CA GLU A 815 5.72 54.03 -92.00
C GLU A 815 5.98 54.80 -93.30
N ARG A 816 6.08 56.14 -93.26
CA ARG A 816 6.25 56.94 -94.49
C ARG A 816 7.71 57.09 -94.90
N ASN A 817 8.59 57.49 -93.98
CA ASN A 817 10.00 57.79 -94.32
C ASN A 817 10.87 56.53 -94.40
N HIS A 818 10.49 55.45 -93.70
CA HIS A 818 11.23 54.18 -93.69
C HIS A 818 10.48 52.99 -94.29
N GLN A 819 9.25 53.18 -94.81
CA GLN A 819 8.45 52.17 -95.51
C GLN A 819 8.21 50.88 -94.70
N LEU A 820 8.14 50.99 -93.36
CA LEU A 820 7.89 49.86 -92.47
C LEU A 820 6.39 49.68 -92.25
N ALA A 821 5.90 48.44 -92.26
CA ALA A 821 4.52 48.13 -91.88
C ALA A 821 4.45 47.93 -90.36
N LEU A 822 3.85 48.87 -89.62
CA LEU A 822 3.72 48.74 -88.17
C LEU A 822 2.34 48.19 -87.79
N CYS A 823 2.27 47.35 -86.76
CA CYS A 823 1.00 46.92 -86.18
C CYS A 823 0.76 47.67 -84.87
N ILE A 824 -0.39 48.33 -84.73
CA ILE A 824 -0.80 49.04 -83.52
C ILE A 824 -2.21 48.63 -83.06
N HIS A 825 -2.45 48.64 -81.75
CA HIS A 825 -3.72 48.16 -81.19
C HIS A 825 -4.95 49.00 -81.56
N GLU A 826 -4.80 50.29 -81.90
CA GLU A 826 -5.92 51.16 -82.27
C GLU A 826 -6.37 51.01 -83.74
N ARG A 827 -5.58 50.35 -84.58
CA ARG A 827 -5.85 50.16 -86.02
C ARG A 827 -6.01 48.70 -86.43
N ASP A 828 -5.18 47.82 -85.87
CA ASP A 828 -4.94 46.48 -86.40
C ASP A 828 -5.48 45.35 -85.50
N PHE A 829 -6.15 45.69 -84.39
CA PHE A 829 -6.85 44.73 -83.53
C PHE A 829 -8.27 44.48 -84.06
N ILE A 830 -8.69 43.22 -84.00
CA ILE A 830 -10.01 42.80 -84.48
C ILE A 830 -11.04 43.11 -83.37
N PRO A 831 -12.08 43.91 -83.64
CA PRO A 831 -13.17 44.13 -82.68
C PRO A 831 -13.89 42.81 -82.38
N GLY A 832 -14.17 42.54 -81.10
CA GLY A 832 -14.87 41.33 -80.65
C GLY A 832 -13.98 40.16 -80.25
N THR A 833 -12.66 40.20 -80.50
CA THR A 833 -11.70 39.24 -79.92
C THR A 833 -11.06 39.81 -78.65
N TYR A 834 -10.54 38.92 -77.78
CA TYR A 834 -9.86 39.35 -76.55
C TYR A 834 -8.59 40.15 -76.89
N ILE A 835 -8.33 41.24 -76.15
CA ILE A 835 -7.15 42.10 -76.37
C ILE A 835 -5.86 41.28 -76.28
N SER A 836 -5.75 40.37 -75.29
CA SER A 836 -4.60 39.47 -75.14
C SER A 836 -4.40 38.51 -76.33
N GLN A 837 -5.48 38.06 -76.96
CA GLN A 837 -5.41 37.23 -78.18
C GLN A 837 -4.96 38.07 -79.38
N ASN A 838 -5.52 39.27 -79.56
CA ASN A 838 -5.06 40.22 -80.58
C ASN A 838 -3.56 40.52 -80.44
N VAL A 839 -3.06 40.74 -79.21
CA VAL A 839 -1.64 40.95 -78.92
C VAL A 839 -0.80 39.76 -79.41
N VAL A 840 -1.14 38.53 -79.02
CA VAL A 840 -0.37 37.32 -79.41
C VAL A 840 -0.43 37.07 -80.93
N GLU A 841 -1.59 37.20 -81.55
CA GLU A 841 -1.75 36.96 -82.99
C GLU A 841 -1.04 38.02 -83.84
N ARG A 842 -1.16 39.31 -83.47
CA ARG A 842 -0.44 40.40 -84.15
C ARG A 842 1.07 40.35 -83.91
N MET A 843 1.53 39.89 -82.74
CA MET A 843 2.95 39.57 -82.52
C MET A 843 3.42 38.45 -83.45
N ALA A 844 2.66 37.36 -83.57
CA ALA A 844 3.00 36.24 -84.45
C ALA A 844 3.04 36.61 -85.95
N GLU A 845 2.21 37.59 -86.35
CA GLU A 845 2.22 38.19 -87.69
C GLU A 845 3.36 39.21 -87.93
N SER A 846 4.20 39.51 -86.93
CA SER A 846 5.21 40.57 -86.97
C SER A 846 6.66 40.05 -86.95
N CYS A 847 7.56 40.68 -87.71
CA CYS A 847 9.00 40.35 -87.69
C CYS A 847 9.75 40.84 -86.44
N HIS A 848 9.24 41.86 -85.74
CA HIS A 848 9.93 42.54 -84.63
C HIS A 848 8.90 42.98 -83.59
N VAL A 849 9.30 43.18 -82.33
CA VAL A 849 8.48 43.84 -81.30
C VAL A 849 9.14 45.14 -80.84
N LEU A 850 8.46 46.26 -80.99
CA LEU A 850 8.83 47.56 -80.45
C LEU A 850 8.03 47.83 -79.17
N LEU A 851 8.72 47.99 -78.05
CA LEU A 851 8.13 48.33 -76.76
C LEU A 851 8.37 49.81 -76.47
N VAL A 852 7.32 50.62 -76.45
CA VAL A 852 7.40 52.05 -76.08
C VAL A 852 7.20 52.18 -74.57
N LEU A 853 8.30 52.26 -73.82
CA LEU A 853 8.28 52.36 -72.36
C LEU A 853 8.23 53.82 -71.90
N SER A 854 7.29 54.08 -71.00
CA SER A 854 7.06 55.35 -70.29
C SER A 854 6.70 55.05 -68.82
N ASN A 855 6.60 56.09 -67.98
CA ASN A 855 6.09 55.92 -66.63
C ASN A 855 4.59 55.59 -66.58
N ASN A 856 3.84 55.85 -67.67
CA ASN A 856 2.43 55.41 -67.80
C ASN A 856 2.38 53.91 -68.06
N PHE A 857 3.20 53.43 -69.01
CA PHE A 857 3.34 52.01 -69.34
C PHE A 857 3.68 51.17 -68.10
N LEU A 858 4.60 51.65 -67.25
CA LEU A 858 5.00 50.95 -66.03
C LEU A 858 3.97 51.01 -64.88
N LYS A 859 2.98 51.90 -64.93
CA LYS A 859 1.87 51.94 -63.95
C LYS A 859 0.70 51.04 -64.36
N ASN A 860 0.50 50.83 -65.65
CA ASN A 860 -0.66 50.11 -66.16
C ASN A 860 -0.43 48.59 -66.09
N ASP A 861 -1.20 47.90 -65.24
CA ASP A 861 -1.15 46.44 -65.08
C ASP A 861 -1.42 45.68 -66.39
N TRP A 862 -2.20 46.25 -67.31
CA TRP A 862 -2.47 45.64 -68.62
C TRP A 862 -1.25 45.74 -69.54
N CYS A 863 -0.61 46.91 -69.66
CA CYS A 863 0.61 47.07 -70.44
C CYS A 863 1.78 46.25 -69.88
N ARG A 864 1.85 46.10 -68.54
CA ARG A 864 2.77 45.16 -67.88
C ARG A 864 2.47 43.69 -68.18
N PHE A 865 1.19 43.32 -68.32
CA PHE A 865 0.81 41.97 -68.75
C PHE A 865 1.18 41.74 -70.23
N GLU A 866 0.92 42.69 -71.13
CA GLU A 866 1.38 42.63 -72.53
C GLU A 866 2.91 42.51 -72.63
N LEU A 867 3.65 43.26 -71.81
CA LEU A 867 5.11 43.19 -71.71
C LEU A 867 5.59 41.79 -71.32
N PHE A 868 4.97 41.19 -70.30
CA PHE A 868 5.29 39.84 -69.85
C PHE A 868 4.97 38.79 -70.93
N VAL A 869 3.83 38.93 -71.61
CA VAL A 869 3.45 38.05 -72.74
C VAL A 869 4.44 38.21 -73.91
N ALA A 870 4.82 39.44 -74.29
CA ALA A 870 5.80 39.72 -75.32
C ALA A 870 7.16 39.05 -75.02
N GLN A 871 7.63 39.21 -73.79
CA GLN A 871 8.90 38.65 -73.33
C GLN A 871 8.88 37.12 -73.31
N GLN A 872 7.82 36.50 -72.76
CA GLN A 872 7.69 35.03 -72.73
C GLN A 872 7.54 34.45 -74.13
N TYR A 873 6.70 35.05 -75.00
CA TYR A 873 6.51 34.61 -76.36
C TYR A 873 7.80 34.69 -77.18
N GLY A 874 8.53 35.80 -77.09
CA GLY A 874 9.84 35.99 -77.72
C GLY A 874 10.91 35.01 -77.21
N GLN A 875 10.96 34.73 -75.90
CA GLN A 875 11.92 33.80 -75.31
C GLN A 875 11.62 32.33 -75.62
N ILE A 876 10.35 31.91 -75.55
CA ILE A 876 9.93 30.51 -75.77
C ILE A 876 10.05 30.12 -77.25
N HIS A 877 9.67 31.01 -78.17
CA HIS A 877 9.69 30.72 -79.61
C HIS A 877 10.98 31.16 -80.33
N ARG A 878 11.92 31.86 -79.65
CA ARG A 878 13.29 32.19 -80.10
C ARG A 878 13.40 32.82 -81.51
N ARG A 879 12.39 33.56 -81.99
CA ARG A 879 12.32 33.99 -83.40
C ARG A 879 11.87 35.43 -83.68
N ILE A 880 11.55 36.22 -82.66
CA ILE A 880 11.15 37.63 -82.87
C ILE A 880 12.04 38.53 -82.01
N PRO A 881 12.93 39.34 -82.60
CA PRO A 881 13.70 40.34 -81.87
C PRO A 881 12.80 41.39 -81.22
N VAL A 882 13.18 41.82 -80.02
CA VAL A 882 12.54 42.90 -79.27
C VAL A 882 13.47 44.11 -79.26
N THR A 883 12.91 45.32 -79.30
CA THR A 883 13.63 46.59 -79.12
C THR A 883 12.83 47.48 -78.17
N VAL A 884 13.50 48.12 -77.22
CA VAL A 884 12.88 49.06 -76.28
C VAL A 884 13.10 50.49 -76.77
N LEU A 885 12.01 51.25 -76.90
CA LEU A 885 12.05 52.70 -77.02
C LEU A 885 11.75 53.32 -75.64
N HIS A 886 12.74 54.01 -75.07
CA HIS A 886 12.53 54.83 -73.88
C HIS A 886 11.96 56.18 -74.31
N LEU A 887 10.67 56.41 -74.05
CA LEU A 887 10.00 57.67 -74.36
C LEU A 887 10.43 58.80 -73.40
N GLU A 888 10.74 58.41 -72.16
CA GLU A 888 11.21 59.25 -71.06
C GLU A 888 11.99 58.38 -70.05
N PRO A 889 12.84 58.97 -69.18
CA PRO A 889 13.43 58.27 -68.05
C PRO A 889 12.39 57.65 -67.12
N LEU A 890 12.61 56.37 -66.85
CA LEU A 890 11.72 55.51 -66.09
C LEU A 890 12.05 55.64 -64.60
N ARG A 891 11.03 55.93 -63.77
CA ARG A 891 11.18 56.01 -62.31
C ARG A 891 11.54 54.64 -61.76
N VAL A 892 12.61 54.58 -60.96
CA VAL A 892 13.12 53.33 -60.36
C VAL A 892 12.06 52.62 -59.51
N GLU A 893 11.21 53.38 -58.81
CA GLU A 893 10.05 52.90 -58.03
C GLU A 893 9.04 52.07 -58.85
N LEU A 894 8.97 52.29 -60.17
CA LEU A 894 8.04 51.62 -61.09
C LEU A 894 8.67 50.44 -61.83
N MET A 895 9.98 50.20 -61.65
CA MET A 895 10.69 49.09 -62.29
C MET A 895 10.70 47.86 -61.38
N ASP A 896 10.02 46.80 -61.80
CA ASP A 896 10.07 45.50 -61.13
C ASP A 896 11.22 44.63 -61.68
N ALA A 897 11.43 43.44 -61.10
CA ALA A 897 12.49 42.53 -61.53
C ALA A 897 12.39 42.10 -63.00
N HIS A 898 11.19 42.05 -63.59
CA HIS A 898 10.98 41.70 -65.00
C HIS A 898 11.39 42.84 -65.91
N VAL A 899 11.00 44.08 -65.58
CA VAL A 899 11.39 45.30 -66.29
C VAL A 899 12.90 45.49 -66.24
N ILE A 900 13.54 45.31 -65.07
CA ILE A 900 15.00 45.42 -64.92
C ILE A 900 15.71 44.36 -65.79
N ALA A 901 15.26 43.10 -65.74
CA ALA A 901 15.84 42.03 -66.56
C ALA A 901 15.65 42.27 -68.07
N LEU A 902 14.54 42.87 -68.49
CA LEU A 902 14.31 43.28 -69.88
C LEU A 902 15.31 44.36 -70.32
N LEU A 903 15.45 45.44 -69.54
CA LEU A 903 16.36 46.54 -69.86
C LEU A 903 17.83 46.11 -69.91
N GLN A 904 18.21 45.07 -69.17
CA GLN A 904 19.55 44.47 -69.21
C GLN A 904 19.77 43.53 -70.40
N SER A 905 18.71 42.98 -71.01
CA SER A 905 18.80 41.93 -72.04
C SER A 905 18.40 42.36 -73.45
N VAL A 906 17.74 43.50 -73.60
CA VAL A 906 17.16 43.98 -74.86
C VAL A 906 17.77 45.33 -75.25
N PRO A 907 18.13 45.56 -76.53
CA PRO A 907 18.66 46.85 -76.97
C PRO A 907 17.64 47.99 -76.79
N GLY A 908 18.03 48.99 -75.99
CA GLY A 908 17.31 50.24 -75.80
C GLY A 908 17.70 51.33 -76.81
N VAL A 909 16.73 52.16 -77.18
CA VAL A 909 16.92 53.42 -77.91
C VAL A 909 16.18 54.52 -77.15
N GLU A 910 16.84 55.63 -76.87
CA GLU A 910 16.26 56.75 -76.11
C GLU A 910 15.68 57.82 -77.05
N TRP A 911 14.51 58.36 -76.69
CA TRP A 911 13.86 59.45 -77.42
C TRP A 911 14.54 60.80 -77.12
N PRO A 912 15.15 61.49 -78.11
CA PRO A 912 15.89 62.74 -77.88
C PRO A 912 14.99 63.98 -77.67
N GLY A 913 13.67 63.81 -77.60
CA GLY A 913 12.71 64.91 -77.44
C GLY A 913 12.18 65.11 -76.01
N TRP A 914 12.84 64.52 -75.01
CA TRP A 914 12.57 64.73 -73.59
C TRP A 914 13.71 65.56 -72.98
N GLY A 915 13.61 66.89 -73.07
CA GLY A 915 14.64 67.84 -72.65
C GLY A 915 14.59 69.16 -73.41
N SER A 916 15.25 70.20 -72.90
CA SER A 916 15.19 71.57 -73.44
C SER A 916 16.07 71.84 -74.67
N GLU A 917 16.85 70.86 -75.14
CA GLU A 917 17.74 70.99 -76.31
C GLU A 917 17.46 69.92 -77.38
N CYS A 918 16.31 70.00 -78.04
CA CYS A 918 15.97 69.08 -79.13
C CYS A 918 16.36 69.67 -80.51
N SER A 919 17.56 69.35 -81.00
CA SER A 919 17.93 69.70 -82.39
C SER A 919 17.22 68.79 -83.40
N ALA A 920 16.70 69.36 -84.50
CA ALA A 920 16.02 68.59 -85.56
C ALA A 920 16.90 67.44 -86.10
N ARG A 921 18.22 67.67 -86.16
CA ARG A 921 19.25 66.70 -86.60
C ARG A 921 19.38 65.49 -85.66
N ALA A 922 19.08 65.64 -84.37
CA ALA A 922 19.08 64.53 -83.41
C ALA A 922 17.83 63.65 -83.58
N VAL A 923 16.67 64.26 -83.80
CA VAL A 923 15.40 63.56 -84.07
C VAL A 923 15.47 62.75 -85.36
N GLU A 924 16.02 63.34 -86.44
CA GLU A 924 16.21 62.65 -87.72
C GLU A 924 17.15 61.44 -87.61
N ARG A 925 18.29 61.59 -86.91
CA ARG A 925 19.22 60.49 -86.62
C ARG A 925 18.58 59.38 -85.77
N PHE A 926 17.74 59.75 -84.81
CA PHE A 926 17.01 58.79 -83.98
C PHE A 926 16.06 57.94 -84.83
N TRP A 927 15.22 58.55 -85.68
CA TRP A 927 14.30 57.80 -86.53
C TRP A 927 15.03 56.90 -87.53
N SER A 928 16.10 57.40 -88.15
CA SER A 928 16.96 56.62 -89.05
C SER A 928 17.60 55.41 -88.34
N ARG A 929 18.08 55.59 -87.10
CA ARG A 929 18.61 54.49 -86.27
C ARG A 929 17.53 53.47 -85.93
N LEU A 930 16.35 53.91 -85.48
CA LEU A 930 15.25 53.05 -85.08
C LEU A 930 14.67 52.28 -86.28
N GLY A 931 14.42 52.96 -87.40
CA GLY A 931 13.95 52.36 -88.64
C GLY A 931 14.89 51.29 -89.18
N ARG A 932 16.22 51.51 -89.10
CA ARG A 932 17.22 50.50 -89.47
C ARG A 932 17.23 49.28 -88.53
N ILE A 933 16.96 49.47 -87.23
CA ILE A 933 16.88 48.37 -86.24
C ILE A 933 15.64 47.50 -86.50
N LEU A 934 14.49 48.12 -86.79
CA LEU A 934 13.24 47.40 -87.06
C LEU A 934 13.22 46.77 -88.47
N GLY A 935 13.88 47.39 -89.44
CA GLY A 935 13.98 46.89 -90.82
C GLY A 935 15.04 45.81 -91.06
N SER A 936 15.93 45.54 -90.09
CA SER A 936 16.98 44.52 -90.28
C SER A 936 16.42 43.11 -90.11
N ARG A 937 16.15 42.43 -91.23
CA ARG A 937 15.85 40.98 -91.24
C ARG A 937 17.07 40.19 -90.72
N ARG A 938 16.85 39.32 -89.75
CA ARG A 938 17.71 38.19 -89.38
C ARG A 938 16.94 36.89 -89.56
#